data_AF-A0A257UIL8-F1
#
_entry.id   AF-A0A257UIL8-F1
#
_cell.length_a   1.000
_cell.length_b   1.000
_cell.length_c   1.000
_cell.angle_alpha   90.00
_cell.angle_beta   90.00
_cell.angle_gamma   90.00
#
_symmetry.space_group_name_H-M   'P 1'
#
loop_
_entity.id
_entity.type
_entity.pdbx_description
1 polymer ?
#
loop_
_entity_poly.entity_id
_entity_poly.type
_entity_poly.pdbx_seq_one_letter_code
_entity_poly.pdbx_strand_id
1 'polypeptide(L)'
;MSLALQRVRSIFALRGATRENADAARDAGRWSEAAKLYASVLRFEPGNADLWVQCGHARKEGGDITGAVEAYGRACKLAPFDIDARLHFVNALHRNDENERAAAEAMILIEQLIECENLPDNLRAAASACVVAEADRLRDSRAWAKAAVAYRAALSIKPQQPKIWVQLGHAEKESGDTRAAEAAYREAVQQDSSDSDAWTQLGHALKLNGRRLEAMDSYARALILDKGAADAQSALANVAGYDSREIERAFDRQTARQATRFDTYGRLSSDLSGAEVLLQSVREKIQTHRRLLAKITRRRSDVRVADDVIYLSGIDWRYRRQRPQHIAAALADTGRRVIYVSNVFEPADSPETFRIASEPYPGVFEVRLRIAAATQCHLHQEIDDFCAEELRTALYDLWCSLGLLSPVLLIDNPCWSKVVSGFGLGAIVYDCIDDLAAFPDAPAALLQEEARLIEAADLVVATSRVLTNKIENVRPAVLVPNGVETRHFTRVAEMPSASERPVIGYFGILGAWFQADWIRASAVNHPEWDFHLIGEVSEADISKFYNLPNVKLFGERPYQELPYLLAQFYVATIPFKVNELTRAVNPVKIYEYLAGGRPVVATRMPELEGLPGVTLCTTASEFDQALVRSIFEDTAEKRRARSLSMQAHDWSARVEALLGAIKPLFPQVVAAVAPSQGRSTELALKALSDYPYLRVIEISSAAFEERLLEVSQAIGLDAQTEIVVMVGNSAPLTWGWVRNLITPLLRDKRVEAVVIDDDWTATKSAGSSLQVASRRRMDFRELLPQNTVAIWRTSLEKGLRALGAKSGAYQEGDLRSALTAEIYQLRSTRSEGFDWVSAIYLQAEKQP
;
A
#
# COMPACT_ATOMS: atom_id res chain seq x y z
N MET A 1 -56.28 41.21 -41.98
CA MET A 1 -55.18 41.17 -40.98
C MET A 1 -55.67 41.36 -39.54
N SER A 2 -56.39 42.43 -39.21
CA SER A 2 -56.92 42.68 -37.84
C SER A 2 -57.79 41.53 -37.27
N LEU A 3 -58.76 41.01 -38.04
CA LEU A 3 -59.59 39.87 -37.64
C LEU A 3 -58.81 38.55 -37.45
N ALA A 4 -57.73 38.36 -38.21
CA ALA A 4 -56.88 37.16 -38.11
C ALA A 4 -56.02 37.21 -36.83
N LEU A 5 -55.44 38.37 -36.52
CA LEU A 5 -54.73 38.62 -35.26
C LEU A 5 -55.64 38.53 -34.03
N GLN A 6 -56.90 38.96 -34.14
CA GLN A 6 -57.87 38.87 -33.06
C GLN A 6 -58.33 37.42 -32.81
N ARG A 7 -58.52 36.61 -33.86
CA ARG A 7 -58.76 35.16 -33.76
C ARG A 7 -57.57 34.39 -33.20
N VAL A 8 -56.35 34.78 -33.56
CA VAL A 8 -55.13 34.16 -33.03
C VAL A 8 -54.99 34.47 -31.53
N ARG A 9 -55.22 35.71 -31.10
CA ARG A 9 -55.20 36.10 -29.67
C ARG A 9 -56.27 35.40 -28.83
N SER A 10 -57.49 35.23 -29.35
CA SER A 10 -58.54 34.50 -28.63
C SER A 10 -58.24 33.00 -28.53
N ILE A 11 -57.65 32.39 -29.56
CA ILE A 11 -57.17 31.00 -29.52
C ILE A 11 -56.07 30.81 -28.48
N PHE A 12 -55.11 31.74 -28.37
CA PHE A 12 -54.06 31.68 -27.33
C PHE A 12 -54.61 31.87 -25.91
N ALA A 13 -55.57 32.78 -25.70
CA ALA A 13 -56.22 32.96 -24.40
C ALA A 13 -57.05 31.74 -23.97
N LEU A 14 -57.77 31.11 -24.91
CA LEU A 14 -58.50 29.85 -24.69
C LEU A 14 -57.55 28.69 -24.38
N ARG A 15 -56.38 28.60 -25.04
CA ARG A 15 -55.35 27.58 -24.75
C ARG A 15 -54.79 27.73 -23.33
N GLY A 16 -54.41 28.94 -22.92
CA GLY A 16 -53.90 29.23 -21.57
C GLY A 16 -54.91 28.86 -20.49
N ALA A 17 -56.16 29.31 -20.61
CA ALA A 17 -57.23 28.98 -19.67
C ALA A 17 -57.53 27.48 -19.61
N THR A 18 -57.44 26.76 -20.74
CA THR A 18 -57.69 25.31 -20.79
C THR A 18 -56.55 24.52 -20.13
N ARG A 19 -55.31 25.00 -20.22
CA ARG A 19 -54.16 24.41 -19.51
C ARG A 19 -54.28 24.62 -18.00
N GLU A 20 -54.58 25.85 -17.55
CA GLU A 20 -54.79 26.14 -16.13
C GLU A 20 -55.93 25.30 -15.53
N ASN A 21 -57.01 25.08 -16.29
CA ASN A 21 -58.08 24.17 -15.87
C ASN A 21 -57.62 22.71 -15.80
N ALA A 22 -56.72 22.26 -16.68
CA ALA A 22 -56.17 20.91 -16.65
C ALA A 22 -55.29 20.71 -15.40
N ASP A 23 -54.44 21.68 -15.10
CA ASP A 23 -53.59 21.69 -13.90
C ASP A 23 -54.47 21.71 -12.63
N ALA A 24 -55.50 22.57 -12.57
CA ALA A 24 -56.43 22.63 -11.43
C ALA A 24 -57.24 21.34 -11.24
N ALA A 25 -57.64 20.66 -12.32
CA ALA A 25 -58.31 19.36 -12.25
C ALA A 25 -57.37 18.26 -11.75
N ARG A 26 -56.09 18.28 -12.16
CA ARG A 26 -55.04 17.39 -11.66
C ARG A 26 -54.83 17.58 -10.16
N ASP A 27 -54.64 18.83 -9.72
CA ASP A 27 -54.34 19.15 -8.33
C ASP A 27 -55.52 18.84 -7.39
N ALA A 28 -56.75 18.87 -7.92
CA ALA A 28 -57.95 18.44 -7.21
C ALA A 28 -58.26 16.94 -7.31
N GLY A 29 -57.37 16.12 -7.87
CA GLY A 29 -57.50 14.66 -7.99
C GLY A 29 -58.57 14.19 -8.99
N ARG A 30 -59.07 15.07 -9.87
CA ARG A 30 -60.06 14.73 -10.90
C ARG A 30 -59.37 14.25 -12.17
N TRP A 31 -58.71 13.09 -12.07
CA TRP A 31 -57.78 12.57 -13.08
C TRP A 31 -58.38 12.38 -14.48
N SER A 32 -59.59 11.82 -14.57
CA SER A 32 -60.30 11.63 -15.85
C SER A 32 -60.66 12.95 -16.54
N GLU A 33 -60.94 14.00 -15.76
CA GLU A 33 -61.23 15.34 -16.28
C GLU A 33 -59.94 16.00 -16.76
N ALA A 34 -58.88 15.96 -15.93
CA ALA A 34 -57.55 16.47 -16.27
C ALA A 34 -57.02 15.84 -17.57
N ALA A 35 -57.13 14.52 -17.73
CA ALA A 35 -56.71 13.81 -18.94
C ALA A 35 -57.40 14.32 -20.21
N LYS A 36 -58.71 14.60 -20.15
CA LYS A 36 -59.48 15.16 -21.28
C LYS A 36 -59.06 16.60 -21.58
N LEU A 37 -58.82 17.40 -20.55
CA LEU A 37 -58.36 18.79 -20.70
C LEU A 37 -56.94 18.84 -21.30
N TYR A 38 -55.99 18.06 -20.80
CA TYR A 38 -54.65 17.94 -21.40
C TYR A 38 -54.71 17.47 -22.87
N ALA A 39 -55.52 16.45 -23.18
CA ALA A 39 -55.70 16.00 -24.56
C ALA A 39 -56.26 17.10 -25.48
N SER A 40 -57.10 18.00 -24.93
CA SER A 40 -57.63 19.14 -25.68
C SER A 40 -56.56 20.21 -25.97
N VAL A 41 -55.65 20.45 -25.03
CA VAL A 41 -54.50 21.36 -25.22
C VAL A 41 -53.51 20.78 -26.24
N LEU A 42 -53.24 19.47 -26.15
CA LEU A 42 -52.34 18.76 -27.06
C LEU A 42 -52.79 18.75 -28.54
N ARG A 43 -54.09 18.95 -28.83
CA ARG A 43 -54.56 19.17 -30.21
C ARG A 43 -53.98 20.43 -30.85
N PHE A 44 -53.59 21.39 -30.02
CA PHE A 44 -53.01 22.66 -30.46
C PHE A 44 -51.49 22.71 -30.29
N GLU A 45 -50.94 21.93 -29.36
CA GLU A 45 -49.51 21.84 -29.07
C GLU A 45 -49.00 20.38 -29.13
N PRO A 46 -49.13 19.70 -30.28
CA PRO A 46 -48.78 18.28 -30.38
C PRO A 46 -47.28 17.99 -30.19
N GLY A 47 -46.42 19.01 -30.30
CA GLY A 47 -44.97 18.90 -30.11
C GLY A 47 -44.47 19.19 -28.70
N ASN A 48 -45.37 19.42 -27.72
CA ASN A 48 -44.99 19.74 -26.34
C ASN A 48 -44.86 18.46 -25.50
N ALA A 49 -43.62 18.02 -25.26
CA ALA A 49 -43.32 16.77 -24.54
C ALA A 49 -43.86 16.78 -23.10
N ASP A 50 -43.69 17.88 -22.37
CA ASP A 50 -44.14 18.02 -20.97
C ASP A 50 -45.66 17.83 -20.86
N LEU A 51 -46.43 18.40 -21.79
CA LEU A 51 -47.89 18.22 -21.81
C LEU A 51 -48.29 16.77 -22.10
N TRP A 52 -47.51 16.05 -22.91
CA TRP A 52 -47.70 14.61 -23.11
C TRP A 52 -47.40 13.82 -21.83
N VAL A 53 -46.37 14.19 -21.07
CA VAL A 53 -46.07 13.59 -19.75
C VAL A 53 -47.20 13.84 -18.76
N GLN A 54 -47.67 15.10 -18.63
CA GLN A 54 -48.79 15.45 -17.74
C GLN A 54 -50.09 14.74 -18.13
N CYS A 55 -50.37 14.60 -19.43
CA CYS A 55 -51.50 13.81 -19.92
C CYS A 55 -51.35 12.33 -19.55
N GLY A 56 -50.14 11.76 -19.69
CA GLY A 56 -49.81 10.40 -19.28
C GLY A 56 -50.03 10.16 -17.78
N HIS A 57 -49.63 11.11 -16.92
CA HIS A 57 -49.89 11.04 -15.48
C HIS A 57 -51.38 11.02 -15.16
N ALA A 58 -52.14 11.97 -15.73
CA ALA A 58 -53.58 12.06 -15.50
C ALA A 58 -54.34 10.81 -15.98
N ARG A 59 -53.93 10.22 -17.11
CA ARG A 59 -54.50 8.95 -17.60
C ARG A 59 -54.16 7.78 -16.69
N LYS A 60 -52.90 7.68 -16.26
CA LYS A 60 -52.41 6.63 -15.34
C LYS A 60 -53.17 6.65 -14.00
N GLU A 61 -53.27 7.81 -13.36
CA GLU A 61 -54.02 7.97 -12.09
C GLU A 61 -55.53 7.84 -12.28
N GLY A 62 -56.04 8.11 -13.49
CA GLY A 62 -57.42 7.87 -13.87
C GLY A 62 -57.76 6.42 -14.24
N GLY A 63 -56.79 5.51 -14.22
CA GLY A 63 -56.96 4.08 -14.56
C GLY A 63 -56.87 3.74 -16.05
N ASP A 64 -56.64 4.73 -16.93
CA ASP A 64 -56.44 4.52 -18.37
C ASP A 64 -54.95 4.25 -18.66
N ILE A 65 -54.53 3.01 -18.41
CA ILE A 65 -53.13 2.60 -18.57
C ILE A 65 -52.72 2.59 -20.04
N THR A 66 -53.57 2.08 -20.95
CA THR A 66 -53.29 2.08 -22.39
C THR A 66 -53.10 3.50 -22.93
N GLY A 67 -53.99 4.44 -22.55
CA GLY A 67 -53.84 5.83 -22.95
C GLY A 67 -52.63 6.51 -22.31
N ALA A 68 -52.18 6.10 -21.12
CA ALA A 68 -50.95 6.59 -20.52
C ALA A 68 -49.71 6.12 -21.29
N VAL A 69 -49.66 4.86 -21.71
CA VAL A 69 -48.58 4.31 -22.58
C VAL A 69 -48.46 5.10 -23.88
N GLU A 70 -49.58 5.41 -24.53
CA GLU A 70 -49.58 6.23 -25.74
C GLU A 70 -49.00 7.63 -25.49
N ALA A 71 -49.40 8.27 -24.39
CA ALA A 71 -48.99 9.62 -24.05
C ALA A 71 -47.49 9.70 -23.71
N TYR A 72 -46.99 8.81 -22.85
CA TYR A 72 -45.55 8.76 -22.54
C TYR A 72 -44.71 8.35 -23.75
N GLY A 73 -45.19 7.44 -24.61
CA GLY A 73 -44.50 7.08 -25.84
C GLY A 73 -44.43 8.25 -26.84
N ARG A 74 -45.40 9.17 -26.84
CA ARG A 74 -45.33 10.42 -27.61
C ARG A 74 -44.34 11.40 -26.98
N ALA A 75 -44.32 11.53 -25.65
CA ALA A 75 -43.33 12.33 -24.94
C ALA A 75 -41.90 11.88 -25.25
N CYS A 76 -41.60 10.59 -25.13
CA CYS A 76 -40.27 10.02 -25.41
C CYS A 76 -39.82 10.18 -26.87
N LYS A 77 -40.76 10.28 -27.83
CA LYS A 77 -40.42 10.58 -29.24
C LYS A 77 -40.05 12.04 -29.45
N LEU A 78 -40.65 12.95 -28.69
CA LEU A 78 -40.40 14.40 -28.78
C LEU A 78 -39.17 14.82 -27.98
N ALA A 79 -38.94 14.19 -26.83
CA ALA A 79 -37.79 14.39 -25.96
C ALA A 79 -37.09 13.04 -25.69
N PRO A 80 -36.22 12.55 -26.61
CA PRO A 80 -35.61 11.24 -26.49
C PRO A 80 -34.74 11.06 -25.24
N PHE A 81 -34.10 12.12 -24.74
CA PHE A 81 -33.17 12.08 -23.60
C PHE A 81 -33.82 12.44 -22.25
N ASP A 82 -35.15 12.58 -22.20
CA ASP A 82 -35.86 12.84 -20.95
C ASP A 82 -36.00 11.54 -20.13
N ILE A 83 -35.15 11.42 -19.11
CA ILE A 83 -35.09 10.28 -18.20
C ILE A 83 -36.41 10.12 -17.42
N ASP A 84 -37.06 11.22 -17.02
CA ASP A 84 -38.30 11.17 -16.22
C ASP A 84 -39.46 10.64 -17.07
N ALA A 85 -39.63 11.21 -18.27
CA ALA A 85 -40.64 10.74 -19.23
C ALA A 85 -40.44 9.26 -19.59
N ARG A 86 -39.19 8.83 -19.81
CA ARG A 86 -38.85 7.44 -20.16
C ARG A 86 -39.07 6.48 -18.99
N LEU A 87 -38.73 6.89 -17.77
CA LEU A 87 -38.98 6.11 -16.56
C LEU A 87 -40.49 5.86 -16.37
N HIS A 88 -41.31 6.89 -16.57
CA HIS A 88 -42.76 6.75 -16.52
C HIS A 88 -43.31 5.90 -17.67
N PHE A 89 -42.70 5.97 -18.84
CA PHE A 89 -43.07 5.14 -19.98
C PHE A 89 -42.83 3.65 -19.73
N VAL A 90 -41.64 3.27 -19.27
CA VAL A 90 -41.28 1.88 -18.93
C VAL A 90 -42.25 1.32 -17.87
N ASN A 91 -42.51 2.08 -16.82
CA ASN A 91 -43.45 1.68 -15.77
C ASN A 91 -44.89 1.49 -16.29
N ALA A 92 -45.35 2.36 -17.19
CA ALA A 92 -46.67 2.24 -17.80
C ALA A 92 -46.77 1.01 -18.71
N LEU A 93 -45.71 0.69 -19.46
CA LEU A 93 -45.64 -0.49 -20.31
C LEU A 93 -45.74 -1.79 -19.51
N HIS A 94 -45.03 -1.90 -18.37
CA HIS A 94 -45.17 -3.06 -17.47
C HIS A 94 -46.59 -3.19 -16.91
N ARG A 95 -47.22 -2.08 -16.52
CA ARG A 95 -48.62 -2.09 -16.04
C ARG A 95 -49.62 -2.45 -17.15
N ASN A 96 -49.27 -2.24 -18.41
CA ASN A 96 -50.07 -2.59 -19.59
C ASN A 96 -49.75 -4.00 -20.13
N ASP A 97 -48.91 -4.78 -19.43
CA ASP A 97 -48.42 -6.09 -19.85
C ASP A 97 -47.65 -6.10 -21.19
N GLU A 98 -47.11 -4.94 -21.61
CA GLU A 98 -46.25 -4.79 -22.80
C GLU A 98 -44.77 -5.03 -22.46
N ASN A 99 -44.45 -6.17 -21.84
CA ASN A 99 -43.14 -6.43 -21.24
C ASN A 99 -41.95 -6.42 -22.22
N GLU A 100 -42.13 -6.88 -23.46
CA GLU A 100 -41.06 -6.84 -24.48
C GLU A 100 -40.70 -5.41 -24.88
N ARG A 101 -41.71 -4.56 -24.99
CA ARG A 101 -41.51 -3.14 -25.31
C ARG A 101 -40.97 -2.38 -24.11
N ALA A 102 -41.43 -2.72 -22.89
CA ALA A 102 -40.89 -2.19 -21.65
C ALA A 102 -39.38 -2.45 -21.55
N ALA A 103 -38.96 -3.69 -21.84
CA ALA A 103 -37.55 -4.09 -21.87
C ALA A 103 -36.72 -3.27 -22.87
N ALA A 104 -37.22 -3.07 -24.09
CA ALA A 104 -36.51 -2.28 -25.10
C ALA A 104 -36.31 -0.82 -24.65
N GLU A 105 -37.35 -0.20 -24.09
CA GLU A 105 -37.28 1.18 -23.58
C GLU A 105 -36.44 1.29 -22.30
N ALA A 106 -36.41 0.25 -21.46
CA ALA A 106 -35.57 0.17 -20.28
C ALA A 106 -34.08 0.09 -20.62
N MET A 107 -33.69 -0.58 -21.70
CA MET A 107 -32.31 -0.57 -22.18
C MET A 107 -31.85 0.83 -22.60
N ILE A 108 -32.71 1.58 -23.29
CA ILE A 108 -32.42 2.99 -23.66
C ILE A 108 -32.29 3.85 -22.39
N LEU A 109 -33.15 3.61 -21.39
CA LEU A 109 -33.07 4.30 -20.10
C LEU A 109 -31.74 4.01 -19.38
N ILE A 110 -31.26 2.75 -19.41
CA ILE A 110 -29.98 2.36 -18.82
C ILE A 110 -28.82 3.09 -19.49
N GLU A 111 -28.79 3.16 -20.83
CA GLU A 111 -27.77 3.89 -21.58
C GLU A 111 -27.76 5.38 -21.18
N GLN A 112 -28.93 6.00 -21.07
CA GLN A 112 -29.07 7.40 -20.65
C GLN A 112 -28.60 7.63 -19.21
N LEU A 113 -28.87 6.69 -18.31
CA LEU A 113 -28.46 6.78 -16.91
C LEU A 113 -26.94 6.61 -16.74
N ILE A 114 -26.29 5.83 -17.61
CA ILE A 114 -24.82 5.69 -17.61
C ILE A 114 -24.15 6.99 -18.05
N GLU A 115 -24.73 7.70 -19.02
CA GLU A 115 -24.21 8.99 -19.53
C GLU A 115 -24.62 10.20 -18.68
N CYS A 116 -25.51 10.02 -17.70
CA CYS A 116 -26.04 11.11 -16.89
C CYS A 116 -25.08 11.50 -15.75
N GLU A 117 -24.41 12.65 -15.88
CA GLU A 117 -23.53 13.18 -14.83
C GLU A 117 -24.28 13.55 -13.54
N ASN A 118 -25.52 14.06 -13.67
CA ASN A 118 -26.30 14.58 -12.54
C ASN A 118 -27.77 14.16 -12.64
N LEU A 119 -28.12 13.02 -12.03
CA LEU A 119 -29.50 12.58 -11.90
C LEU A 119 -30.20 13.31 -10.74
N PRO A 120 -31.36 13.97 -10.97
CA PRO A 120 -32.13 14.62 -9.91
C PRO A 120 -32.50 13.65 -8.78
N ASP A 121 -32.38 14.11 -7.52
CA ASP A 121 -32.58 13.25 -6.34
C ASP A 121 -33.97 12.63 -6.25
N ASN A 122 -34.99 13.36 -6.72
CA ASN A 122 -36.37 12.86 -6.77
C ASN A 122 -36.53 11.67 -7.74
N LEU A 123 -35.63 11.50 -8.72
CA LEU A 123 -35.66 10.42 -9.69
C LEU A 123 -34.77 9.23 -9.30
N ARG A 124 -33.72 9.45 -8.50
CA ARG A 124 -32.73 8.40 -8.14
C ARG A 124 -33.37 7.12 -7.63
N ALA A 125 -34.35 7.22 -6.73
CA ALA A 125 -34.98 6.05 -6.13
C ALA A 125 -35.79 5.24 -7.15
N ALA A 126 -36.58 5.92 -7.98
CA ALA A 126 -37.42 5.28 -8.99
C ALA A 126 -36.60 4.75 -10.17
N ALA A 127 -35.57 5.48 -10.61
CA ALA A 127 -34.63 5.03 -11.64
C ALA A 127 -33.85 3.78 -11.18
N SER A 128 -33.30 3.80 -9.97
CA SER A 128 -32.61 2.63 -9.41
C SER A 128 -33.53 1.40 -9.32
N ALA A 129 -34.76 1.56 -8.84
CA ALA A 129 -35.73 0.46 -8.76
C ALA A 129 -36.11 -0.09 -10.14
N CYS A 130 -36.32 0.78 -11.13
CA CYS A 130 -36.63 0.38 -12.51
C CYS A 130 -35.48 -0.41 -13.14
N VAL A 131 -34.24 0.09 -13.01
CA VAL A 131 -33.06 -0.57 -13.56
C VAL A 131 -32.77 -1.91 -12.88
N VAL A 132 -32.95 -2.01 -11.56
CA VAL A 132 -32.83 -3.29 -10.84
C VAL A 132 -33.87 -4.31 -11.32
N ALA A 133 -35.13 -3.89 -11.51
CA ALA A 133 -36.17 -4.76 -12.00
C ALA A 133 -35.88 -5.28 -13.42
N GLU A 134 -35.36 -4.42 -14.31
CA GLU A 134 -34.92 -4.85 -15.64
C GLU A 134 -33.69 -5.76 -15.58
N ALA A 135 -32.73 -5.46 -14.69
CA ALA A 135 -31.56 -6.32 -14.45
C ALA A 135 -31.97 -7.73 -13.99
N ASP A 136 -32.91 -7.82 -13.05
CA ASP A 136 -33.48 -9.09 -12.59
C ASP A 136 -34.19 -9.84 -13.73
N ARG A 137 -34.96 -9.15 -14.58
CA ARG A 137 -35.61 -9.76 -15.75
C ARG A 137 -34.59 -10.27 -16.77
N LEU A 138 -33.51 -9.54 -16.99
CA LEU A 138 -32.40 -9.94 -17.86
C LEU A 138 -31.65 -11.14 -17.27
N ARG A 139 -31.44 -11.16 -15.94
CA ARG A 139 -30.87 -12.30 -15.22
C ARG A 139 -31.76 -13.54 -15.39
N ASP A 140 -33.06 -13.41 -15.19
CA ASP A 140 -34.02 -14.52 -15.26
C ASP A 140 -34.14 -15.08 -16.69
N SER A 141 -33.97 -14.23 -17.70
CA SER A 141 -33.84 -14.63 -19.11
C SER A 141 -32.44 -15.08 -19.53
N ARG A 142 -31.50 -15.17 -18.58
CA ARG A 142 -30.09 -15.56 -18.78
C ARG A 142 -29.31 -14.67 -19.74
N ALA A 143 -29.76 -13.43 -19.93
CA ALA A 143 -29.04 -12.40 -20.67
C ALA A 143 -27.94 -11.77 -19.80
N TRP A 144 -27.00 -12.59 -19.32
CA TRP A 144 -26.04 -12.26 -18.25
C TRP A 144 -25.24 -10.98 -18.49
N ALA A 145 -24.69 -10.80 -19.69
CA ALA A 145 -23.93 -9.60 -20.02
C ALA A 145 -24.78 -8.32 -19.97
N LYS A 146 -26.05 -8.39 -20.39
CA LYS A 146 -26.98 -7.25 -20.30
C LYS A 146 -27.41 -7.01 -18.85
N ALA A 147 -27.65 -8.07 -18.08
CA ALA A 147 -27.95 -7.98 -16.65
C ALA A 147 -26.79 -7.31 -15.88
N ALA A 148 -25.55 -7.66 -16.18
CA ALA A 148 -24.37 -7.03 -15.57
C ALA A 148 -24.31 -5.52 -15.86
N VAL A 149 -24.55 -5.10 -17.11
CA VAL A 149 -24.62 -3.67 -17.47
C VAL A 149 -25.72 -2.96 -16.68
N ALA A 150 -26.91 -3.56 -16.59
CA ALA A 150 -28.03 -2.99 -15.84
C ALA A 150 -27.73 -2.91 -14.32
N TYR A 151 -27.16 -3.94 -13.71
CA TYR A 151 -26.76 -3.90 -12.30
C TYR A 151 -25.67 -2.85 -12.03
N ARG A 152 -24.69 -2.68 -12.93
CA ARG A 152 -23.69 -1.60 -12.82
C ARG A 152 -24.34 -0.22 -12.87
N ALA A 153 -25.31 0.00 -13.76
CA ALA A 153 -26.07 1.25 -13.82
C ALA A 153 -26.93 1.47 -12.56
N ALA A 154 -27.49 0.42 -11.96
CA ALA A 154 -28.19 0.54 -10.68
C ALA A 154 -27.24 0.95 -9.54
N LEU A 155 -26.02 0.41 -9.53
CA LEU A 155 -24.99 0.68 -8.52
C LEU A 155 -24.33 2.05 -8.69
N SER A 156 -24.24 2.59 -9.91
CA SER A 156 -23.79 3.98 -10.12
C SER A 156 -24.80 4.99 -9.54
N ILE A 157 -26.10 4.68 -9.57
CA ILE A 157 -27.14 5.51 -8.97
C ILE A 157 -27.16 5.36 -7.43
N LYS A 158 -27.02 4.13 -6.93
CA LYS A 158 -27.02 3.80 -5.50
C LYS A 158 -25.93 2.77 -5.16
N PRO A 159 -24.74 3.22 -4.71
CA PRO A 159 -23.58 2.34 -4.48
C PRO A 159 -23.69 1.40 -3.27
N GLN A 160 -24.47 1.79 -2.25
CA GLN A 160 -24.61 1.03 -0.98
C GLN A 160 -25.75 0.01 -1.07
N GLN A 161 -25.54 -1.04 -1.84
CA GLN A 161 -26.51 -2.11 -2.06
C GLN A 161 -25.80 -3.48 -2.13
N PRO A 162 -25.38 -4.08 -1.00
CA PRO A 162 -24.56 -5.29 -0.98
C PRO A 162 -25.20 -6.46 -1.74
N LYS A 163 -26.53 -6.62 -1.64
CA LYS A 163 -27.27 -7.64 -2.40
C LYS A 163 -27.19 -7.45 -3.91
N ILE A 164 -27.16 -6.20 -4.39
CA ILE A 164 -27.03 -5.90 -5.82
C ILE A 164 -25.60 -6.15 -6.30
N TRP A 165 -24.59 -5.90 -5.45
CA TRP A 165 -23.21 -6.32 -5.72
C TRP A 165 -23.07 -7.84 -5.87
N VAL A 166 -23.77 -8.64 -5.05
CA VAL A 166 -23.85 -10.10 -5.23
C VAL A 166 -24.51 -10.48 -6.56
N GLN A 167 -25.61 -9.83 -6.94
CA GLN A 167 -26.28 -10.09 -8.21
C GLN A 167 -25.43 -9.70 -9.43
N LEU A 168 -24.70 -8.59 -9.34
CA LEU A 168 -23.70 -8.22 -10.34
C LEU A 168 -22.64 -9.32 -10.45
N GLY A 169 -22.08 -9.77 -9.32
CA GLY A 169 -21.11 -10.86 -9.30
C GLY A 169 -21.61 -12.14 -9.99
N HIS A 170 -22.88 -12.51 -9.78
CA HIS A 170 -23.51 -13.63 -10.49
C HIS A 170 -23.58 -13.39 -12.00
N ALA A 171 -24.06 -12.22 -12.42
CA ALA A 171 -24.19 -11.88 -13.83
C ALA A 171 -22.82 -11.87 -14.55
N GLU A 172 -21.78 -11.31 -13.92
CA GLU A 172 -20.41 -11.30 -14.46
C GLU A 172 -19.85 -12.72 -14.59
N LYS A 173 -20.00 -13.54 -13.54
CA LYS A 173 -19.53 -14.93 -13.50
C LYS A 173 -20.17 -15.77 -14.61
N GLU A 174 -21.49 -15.68 -14.76
CA GLU A 174 -22.23 -16.43 -15.79
C GLU A 174 -22.02 -15.87 -17.21
N SER A 175 -21.62 -14.60 -17.33
CA SER A 175 -21.17 -14.01 -18.60
C SER A 175 -19.74 -14.39 -18.99
N GLY A 176 -18.98 -15.00 -18.08
CA GLY A 176 -17.61 -15.48 -18.29
C GLY A 176 -16.50 -14.56 -17.78
N ASP A 177 -16.83 -13.38 -17.23
CA ASP A 177 -15.86 -12.47 -16.60
C ASP A 177 -15.71 -12.76 -15.11
N THR A 178 -14.92 -13.79 -14.80
CA THR A 178 -14.68 -14.24 -13.42
C THR A 178 -13.87 -13.26 -12.59
N ARG A 179 -13.17 -12.28 -13.21
CA ARG A 179 -12.45 -11.22 -12.51
C ARG A 179 -13.38 -10.09 -12.11
N ALA A 180 -14.25 -9.65 -13.02
CA ALA A 180 -15.31 -8.69 -12.69
C ALA A 180 -16.26 -9.26 -11.62
N ALA A 181 -16.57 -10.56 -11.69
CA ALA A 181 -17.32 -11.25 -10.65
C ALA A 181 -16.63 -11.18 -9.28
N GLU A 182 -15.32 -11.46 -9.23
CA GLU A 182 -14.54 -11.35 -7.99
C GLU A 182 -14.59 -9.94 -7.40
N ALA A 183 -14.41 -8.90 -8.23
CA ALA A 183 -14.46 -7.51 -7.79
C ALA A 183 -15.84 -7.17 -7.19
N ALA A 184 -16.93 -7.57 -7.85
CA ALA A 184 -18.28 -7.35 -7.36
C ALA A 184 -18.57 -8.08 -6.04
N TYR A 185 -18.09 -9.33 -5.88
CA TYR A 185 -18.23 -10.04 -4.61
C TYR A 185 -17.37 -9.44 -3.48
N ARG A 186 -16.20 -8.88 -3.79
CA ARG A 186 -15.38 -8.16 -2.80
C ARG A 186 -16.08 -6.91 -2.28
N GLU A 187 -16.70 -6.13 -3.16
CA GLU A 187 -17.53 -4.98 -2.77
C GLU A 187 -18.73 -5.44 -1.92
N ALA A 188 -19.38 -6.54 -2.27
CA ALA A 188 -20.48 -7.09 -1.48
C ALA A 188 -20.06 -7.42 -0.03
N VAL A 189 -18.97 -8.18 0.16
CA VAL A 189 -18.50 -8.57 1.50
C VAL A 189 -17.83 -7.42 2.26
N GLN A 190 -17.36 -6.38 1.57
CA GLN A 190 -16.87 -5.16 2.20
C GLN A 190 -18.03 -4.35 2.79
N GLN A 191 -19.16 -4.28 2.09
CA GLN A 191 -20.35 -3.57 2.55
C GLN A 191 -21.13 -4.36 3.61
N ASP A 192 -21.23 -5.69 3.45
CA ASP A 192 -21.83 -6.59 4.44
C ASP A 192 -20.94 -7.81 4.67
N SER A 193 -20.05 -7.71 5.65
CA SER A 193 -19.14 -8.80 6.02
C SER A 193 -19.81 -9.98 6.71
N SER A 194 -21.11 -9.88 7.06
CA SER A 194 -21.86 -10.92 7.76
C SER A 194 -22.61 -11.88 6.83
N ASP A 195 -22.66 -11.57 5.52
CA ASP A 195 -23.34 -12.38 4.53
C ASP A 195 -22.51 -13.64 4.14
N SER A 196 -22.89 -14.79 4.70
CA SER A 196 -22.24 -16.08 4.41
C SER A 196 -22.31 -16.48 2.93
N ASP A 197 -23.41 -16.16 2.24
CA ASP A 197 -23.57 -16.50 0.82
C ASP A 197 -22.59 -15.68 -0.03
N ALA A 198 -22.46 -14.37 0.25
CA ALA A 198 -21.51 -13.51 -0.45
C ALA A 198 -20.05 -14.01 -0.32
N TRP A 199 -19.64 -14.49 0.86
CA TRP A 199 -18.33 -15.12 1.07
C TRP A 199 -18.17 -16.45 0.32
N THR A 200 -19.23 -17.24 0.23
CA THR A 200 -19.26 -18.48 -0.56
C THR A 200 -19.06 -18.17 -2.04
N GLN A 201 -19.77 -17.18 -2.56
CA GLN A 201 -19.69 -16.77 -3.96
C GLN A 201 -18.33 -16.15 -4.32
N LEU A 202 -17.73 -15.36 -3.42
CA LEU A 202 -16.35 -14.89 -3.55
C LEU A 202 -15.36 -16.06 -3.64
N GLY A 203 -15.54 -17.09 -2.79
CA GLY A 203 -14.73 -18.30 -2.84
C GLY A 203 -14.82 -19.00 -4.20
N HIS A 204 -16.02 -19.10 -4.78
CA HIS A 204 -16.21 -19.66 -6.12
C HIS A 204 -15.51 -18.85 -7.21
N ALA A 205 -15.60 -17.51 -7.18
CA ALA A 205 -14.92 -16.65 -8.14
C ALA A 205 -13.39 -16.79 -8.03
N LEU A 206 -12.85 -16.78 -6.80
CA LEU A 206 -11.41 -16.96 -6.55
C LEU A 206 -10.90 -18.32 -7.02
N LYS A 207 -11.70 -19.38 -6.84
CA LYS A 207 -11.40 -20.72 -7.35
C LYS A 207 -11.30 -20.73 -8.87
N LEU A 208 -12.26 -20.11 -9.56
CA LEU A 208 -12.26 -20.00 -11.03
C LEU A 208 -11.07 -19.18 -11.54
N ASN A 209 -10.62 -18.18 -10.77
CA ASN A 209 -9.43 -17.38 -11.06
C ASN A 209 -8.10 -18.08 -10.69
N GLY A 210 -8.12 -19.35 -10.25
CA GLY A 210 -6.92 -20.11 -9.87
C GLY A 210 -6.33 -19.76 -8.50
N ARG A 211 -6.97 -18.90 -7.72
CA ARG A 211 -6.53 -18.41 -6.40
C ARG A 211 -7.01 -19.31 -5.28
N ARG A 212 -6.57 -20.58 -5.34
CA ARG A 212 -7.06 -21.69 -4.49
C ARG A 212 -7.02 -21.40 -2.99
N LEU A 213 -5.95 -20.77 -2.50
CA LEU A 213 -5.79 -20.49 -1.06
C LEU A 213 -6.74 -19.41 -0.55
N GLU A 214 -7.02 -18.39 -1.36
CA GLU A 214 -7.95 -17.32 -1.01
C GLU A 214 -9.41 -17.79 -1.13
N ALA A 215 -9.68 -18.70 -2.07
CA ALA A 215 -10.95 -19.40 -2.15
C ALA A 215 -11.24 -20.18 -0.86
N MET A 216 -10.23 -20.90 -0.33
CA MET A 216 -10.36 -21.61 0.94
C MET A 216 -10.63 -20.66 2.12
N ASP A 217 -9.95 -19.51 2.19
CA ASP A 217 -10.21 -18.51 3.23
C ASP A 217 -11.65 -17.98 3.16
N SER A 218 -12.13 -17.72 1.95
CA SER A 218 -13.49 -17.21 1.73
C SER A 218 -14.56 -18.25 2.10
N TYR A 219 -14.38 -19.52 1.73
CA TYR A 219 -15.28 -20.60 2.18
C TYR A 219 -15.22 -20.84 3.69
N ALA A 220 -14.03 -20.72 4.30
CA ALA A 220 -13.91 -20.83 5.74
C ALA A 220 -14.67 -19.71 6.45
N ARG A 221 -14.56 -18.46 5.98
CA ARG A 221 -15.33 -17.32 6.50
C ARG A 221 -16.84 -17.52 6.36
N ALA A 222 -17.31 -18.03 5.21
CA ALA A 222 -18.72 -18.37 5.03
C ALA A 222 -19.23 -19.36 6.10
N LEU A 223 -18.45 -20.40 6.38
CA LEU A 223 -18.78 -21.39 7.42
C LEU A 223 -18.70 -20.82 8.85
N ILE A 224 -17.89 -19.77 9.07
CA ILE A 224 -17.80 -19.08 10.37
C ILE A 224 -19.12 -18.37 10.65
N LEU A 225 -19.67 -17.74 9.62
CA LEU A 225 -20.88 -16.95 9.68
C LEU A 225 -22.13 -17.84 9.69
N ASP A 226 -22.15 -18.90 8.88
CA ASP A 226 -23.21 -19.90 8.87
C ASP A 226 -22.63 -21.31 8.76
N LYS A 227 -22.69 -22.05 9.87
CA LYS A 227 -22.25 -23.44 9.94
C LYS A 227 -23.07 -24.38 9.07
N GLY A 228 -24.28 -23.97 8.68
CA GLY A 228 -25.19 -24.71 7.81
C GLY A 228 -24.96 -24.50 6.31
N ALA A 229 -23.99 -23.67 5.90
CA ALA A 229 -23.67 -23.38 4.51
C ALA A 229 -23.07 -24.60 3.78
N ALA A 230 -23.93 -25.56 3.40
CA ALA A 230 -23.56 -26.82 2.78
C ALA A 230 -22.76 -26.66 1.48
N ASP A 231 -23.03 -25.59 0.73
CA ASP A 231 -22.31 -25.26 -0.51
C ASP A 231 -20.88 -24.81 -0.21
N ALA A 232 -20.67 -23.94 0.79
CA ALA A 232 -19.35 -23.55 1.26
C ALA A 232 -18.58 -24.75 1.84
N GLN A 233 -19.25 -25.62 2.59
CA GLN A 233 -18.66 -26.85 3.13
C GLN A 233 -18.20 -27.80 2.03
N SER A 234 -19.07 -28.06 1.04
CA SER A 234 -18.77 -28.92 -0.10
C SER A 234 -17.69 -28.33 -1.01
N ALA A 235 -17.73 -27.01 -1.22
CA ALA A 235 -16.73 -26.29 -2.00
C ALA A 235 -15.36 -26.26 -1.31
N LEU A 236 -15.33 -26.06 0.02
CA LEU A 236 -14.12 -26.16 0.83
C LEU A 236 -13.58 -27.58 0.82
N ALA A 237 -14.42 -28.61 0.98
CA ALA A 237 -14.04 -30.02 0.88
C ALA A 237 -13.41 -30.35 -0.48
N ASN A 238 -14.03 -29.90 -1.57
CA ASN A 238 -13.54 -30.09 -2.93
C ASN A 238 -12.21 -29.37 -3.18
N VAL A 239 -12.06 -28.14 -2.69
CA VAL A 239 -10.85 -27.32 -2.88
C VAL A 239 -9.73 -27.73 -1.93
N ALA A 240 -10.02 -28.22 -0.73
CA ALA A 240 -9.04 -28.61 0.26
C ALA A 240 -8.68 -30.10 0.20
N GLY A 241 -9.52 -30.94 -0.40
CA GLY A 241 -9.32 -32.39 -0.54
C GLY A 241 -9.66 -33.20 0.71
N TYR A 242 -10.55 -32.71 1.58
CA TYR A 242 -10.95 -33.34 2.85
C TYR A 242 -12.41 -33.80 2.83
N ASP A 243 -12.78 -34.77 3.69
CA ASP A 243 -14.16 -35.24 3.88
C ASP A 243 -15.00 -34.23 4.70
N SER A 244 -16.29 -34.05 4.37
CA SER A 244 -17.18 -33.05 4.97
C SER A 244 -17.29 -33.15 6.50
N ARG A 245 -17.16 -34.37 7.05
CA ARG A 245 -17.15 -34.63 8.51
C ARG A 245 -15.88 -34.15 9.23
N GLU A 246 -14.77 -34.01 8.52
CA GLU A 246 -13.50 -33.51 9.09
C GLU A 246 -13.51 -31.99 9.22
N ILE A 247 -14.15 -31.29 8.28
CA ILE A 247 -14.36 -29.84 8.32
C ILE A 247 -15.27 -29.48 9.49
N GLU A 248 -16.37 -30.21 9.68
CA GLU A 248 -17.33 -30.03 10.77
C GLU A 248 -16.65 -30.17 12.15
N ARG A 249 -15.80 -31.19 12.32
CA ARG A 249 -14.99 -31.40 13.54
C ARG A 249 -13.92 -30.33 13.76
N ALA A 250 -13.34 -29.77 12.70
CA ALA A 250 -12.36 -28.67 12.82
C ALA A 250 -13.05 -27.37 13.24
N PHE A 251 -14.25 -27.14 12.73
CA PHE A 251 -15.12 -26.01 13.07
C PHE A 251 -15.61 -26.05 14.51
N ASP A 252 -16.07 -27.22 14.96
CA ASP A 252 -16.50 -27.41 16.34
C ASP A 252 -15.33 -27.24 17.32
N ARG A 253 -14.09 -27.57 16.93
CA ARG A 253 -12.91 -27.27 17.76
C ARG A 253 -12.56 -25.78 17.81
N GLN A 254 -12.78 -25.03 16.73
CA GLN A 254 -12.54 -23.58 16.69
C GLN A 254 -13.60 -22.81 17.47
N THR A 255 -14.87 -23.23 17.35
CA THR A 255 -15.99 -22.67 18.13
C THR A 255 -15.87 -23.07 19.61
N ALA A 256 -15.50 -24.32 19.88
CA ALA A 256 -15.22 -24.78 21.24
C ALA A 256 -14.06 -23.99 21.86
N ARG A 257 -12.98 -23.68 21.12
CA ARG A 257 -11.85 -22.84 21.60
C ARG A 257 -12.27 -21.40 21.95
N GLN A 258 -13.27 -20.84 21.29
CA GLN A 258 -13.84 -19.55 21.68
C GLN A 258 -14.72 -19.67 22.94
N ALA A 259 -15.45 -20.79 23.09
CA ALA A 259 -16.30 -21.06 24.27
C ALA A 259 -15.52 -21.57 25.52
N THR A 260 -14.36 -22.22 25.36
CA THR A 260 -13.51 -22.73 26.45
C THR A 260 -12.47 -21.72 26.95
N ARG A 261 -12.64 -20.43 26.66
CA ARG A 261 -11.86 -19.36 27.30
C ARG A 261 -12.28 -19.08 28.75
N PHE A 262 -13.23 -19.87 29.29
CA PHE A 262 -13.72 -19.77 30.67
C PHE A 262 -13.53 -21.00 31.55
N ASP A 263 -12.92 -22.10 31.08
CA ASP A 263 -12.59 -23.16 32.03
C ASP A 263 -11.28 -23.88 31.73
N THR A 264 -10.59 -24.04 32.85
CA THR A 264 -9.24 -24.45 33.12
C THR A 264 -8.82 -25.80 32.52
N TYR A 265 -7.50 -25.88 32.27
CA TYR A 265 -6.67 -27.09 32.28
C TYR A 265 -7.36 -28.35 32.81
N GLY A 266 -7.65 -29.31 31.92
CA GLY A 266 -8.00 -30.65 32.37
C GLY A 266 -8.62 -31.57 31.32
N ARG A 267 -7.80 -32.51 30.85
CA ARG A 267 -8.13 -33.90 30.45
C ARG A 267 -8.52 -34.24 29.00
N LEU A 268 -7.79 -35.26 28.55
CA LEU A 268 -8.12 -36.41 27.68
C LEU A 268 -7.98 -36.27 26.15
N SER A 269 -6.95 -36.96 25.59
CA SER A 269 -7.07 -38.27 24.89
C SER A 269 -8.33 -38.47 24.04
N SER A 270 -8.37 -39.02 22.82
CA SER A 270 -7.47 -39.79 21.95
C SER A 270 -8.24 -40.04 20.65
N ASP A 271 -7.66 -39.76 19.47
CA ASP A 271 -7.84 -40.52 18.21
C ASP A 271 -7.10 -39.81 17.07
N LEU A 272 -6.15 -40.53 16.45
CA LEU A 272 -4.87 -39.95 15.97
C LEU A 272 -4.58 -40.09 14.46
N SER A 273 -5.55 -40.38 13.58
CA SER A 273 -5.23 -40.59 12.15
C SER A 273 -5.41 -39.36 11.24
N GLY A 274 -6.52 -38.61 11.33
CA GLY A 274 -6.73 -37.37 10.54
C GLY A 274 -6.02 -36.14 11.12
N ALA A 275 -5.80 -36.14 12.45
CA ALA A 275 -5.03 -35.10 13.14
C ALA A 275 -3.56 -35.11 12.71
N GLU A 276 -3.00 -36.26 12.31
CA GLU A 276 -1.61 -36.36 11.86
C GLU A 276 -1.37 -35.65 10.53
N VAL A 277 -2.31 -35.65 9.57
CA VAL A 277 -2.13 -34.98 8.26
C VAL A 277 -2.31 -33.46 8.36
N LEU A 278 -3.28 -32.99 9.16
CA LEU A 278 -3.44 -31.55 9.43
C LEU A 278 -2.33 -31.04 10.36
N LEU A 279 -1.91 -31.82 11.37
CA LEU A 279 -0.68 -31.55 12.12
C LEU A 279 0.54 -31.65 11.22
N GLN A 280 0.57 -32.46 10.16
CA GLN A 280 1.69 -32.51 9.22
C GLN A 280 1.72 -31.25 8.36
N SER A 281 0.58 -30.74 7.85
CA SER A 281 0.49 -29.48 7.09
C SER A 281 0.75 -28.25 7.96
N VAL A 282 0.24 -28.24 9.20
CA VAL A 282 0.53 -27.20 10.19
C VAL A 282 1.96 -27.33 10.69
N ARG A 283 2.49 -28.54 10.90
CA ARG A 283 3.92 -28.78 11.19
C ARG A 283 4.77 -28.39 10.00
N GLU A 284 4.35 -28.60 8.76
CA GLU A 284 5.09 -28.22 7.55
C GLU A 284 5.05 -26.72 7.34
N LYS A 285 3.94 -26.03 7.65
CA LYS A 285 3.87 -24.56 7.65
C LYS A 285 4.64 -23.95 8.81
N ILE A 286 4.52 -24.50 10.02
CA ILE A 286 5.35 -24.13 11.19
C ILE A 286 6.81 -24.50 10.93
N GLN A 287 7.10 -25.59 10.22
CA GLN A 287 8.45 -26.02 9.87
C GLN A 287 8.98 -25.20 8.70
N THR A 288 8.15 -24.73 7.78
CA THR A 288 8.51 -23.78 6.73
C THR A 288 8.78 -22.42 7.36
N HIS A 289 7.92 -21.97 8.26
CA HIS A 289 8.16 -20.77 9.06
C HIS A 289 9.42 -20.92 9.91
N ARG A 290 9.65 -22.04 10.60
CA ARG A 290 10.91 -22.34 11.32
C ARG A 290 12.10 -22.50 10.39
N ARG A 291 11.94 -23.01 9.17
CA ARG A 291 13.00 -23.15 8.17
C ARG A 291 13.39 -21.79 7.61
N LEU A 292 12.40 -20.95 7.28
CA LEU A 292 12.61 -19.58 6.86
C LEU A 292 13.18 -18.76 8.00
N LEU A 293 12.66 -18.88 9.22
CA LEU A 293 13.20 -18.29 10.43
C LEU A 293 14.63 -18.78 10.68
N ALA A 294 14.92 -20.07 10.55
CA ALA A 294 16.29 -20.61 10.65
C ALA A 294 17.19 -20.12 9.49
N LYS A 295 16.64 -19.94 8.29
CA LYS A 295 17.37 -19.46 7.12
C LYS A 295 17.71 -17.99 7.24
N ILE A 296 16.76 -17.15 7.68
CA ILE A 296 16.96 -15.73 7.92
C ILE A 296 17.85 -15.51 9.15
N THR A 297 17.71 -16.30 10.23
CA THR A 297 18.54 -16.16 11.45
C THR A 297 19.95 -16.76 11.34
N ARG A 298 20.23 -17.59 10.31
CA ARG A 298 21.58 -18.08 10.05
C ARG A 298 22.51 -16.90 9.75
N ARG A 299 23.42 -16.61 10.70
CA ARG A 299 24.55 -15.71 10.47
C ARG A 299 25.38 -16.26 9.31
N ARG A 300 25.43 -15.55 8.17
CA ARG A 300 26.48 -15.81 7.18
C ARG A 300 27.81 -15.45 7.85
N SER A 301 28.70 -16.42 7.99
CA SER A 301 30.00 -16.26 8.65
C SER A 301 30.90 -15.21 8.01
N ASP A 302 30.59 -14.79 6.77
CA ASP A 302 31.51 -14.08 5.90
C ASP A 302 31.10 -12.62 5.62
N VAL A 303 29.99 -12.12 6.19
CA VAL A 303 29.53 -10.73 6.04
C VAL A 303 29.18 -10.17 7.42
N ARG A 304 29.96 -9.19 7.92
CA ARG A 304 29.70 -8.56 9.22
C ARG A 304 28.46 -7.64 9.11
N VAL A 305 27.49 -7.99 9.95
CA VAL A 305 26.07 -7.59 10.15
C VAL A 305 25.82 -6.09 10.40
N ALA A 306 26.41 -5.20 9.59
CA ALA A 306 26.21 -3.76 9.72
C ALA A 306 24.94 -3.21 9.07
N ASP A 307 24.41 -3.95 8.10
CA ASP A 307 23.60 -3.36 7.05
C ASP A 307 22.41 -4.26 6.67
N ASP A 308 21.87 -5.04 7.61
CA ASP A 308 20.58 -5.66 7.36
C ASP A 308 19.53 -4.56 7.22
N VAL A 309 18.65 -4.71 6.23
CA VAL A 309 17.71 -3.66 5.85
C VAL A 309 16.32 -4.09 6.25
N ILE A 310 15.64 -3.28 7.07
CA ILE A 310 14.19 -3.34 7.22
C ILE A 310 13.62 -2.34 6.23
N TYR A 311 13.01 -2.84 5.15
CA TYR A 311 12.40 -2.03 4.12
C TYR A 311 10.91 -1.83 4.46
N LEU A 312 10.54 -0.61 4.83
CA LEU A 312 9.16 -0.17 5.06
C LEU A 312 8.64 0.50 3.80
N SER A 313 7.98 -0.27 2.94
CA SER A 313 7.56 0.19 1.61
C SER A 313 6.08 0.58 1.55
N GLY A 314 5.74 1.57 0.73
CA GLY A 314 4.38 1.92 0.34
C GLY A 314 3.76 0.95 -0.67
N ILE A 315 4.54 0.01 -1.22
CA ILE A 315 4.06 -0.96 -2.20
C ILE A 315 4.32 -2.42 -1.78
N ASP A 316 3.32 -3.28 -1.93
CA ASP A 316 3.50 -4.71 -1.69
C ASP A 316 4.40 -5.35 -2.75
N TRP A 317 5.18 -6.36 -2.35
CA TRP A 317 6.12 -7.04 -3.23
C TRP A 317 5.46 -7.63 -4.50
N ARG A 318 4.23 -8.17 -4.38
CA ARG A 318 3.55 -8.86 -5.49
C ARG A 318 2.68 -7.95 -6.36
N TYR A 319 2.53 -6.67 -6.00
CA TYR A 319 1.61 -5.77 -6.71
C TYR A 319 2.18 -5.30 -8.06
N ARG A 320 3.02 -4.26 -8.05
CA ARG A 320 3.69 -3.75 -9.26
C ARG A 320 5.17 -3.62 -9.01
N ARG A 321 5.99 -4.12 -9.94
CA ARG A 321 7.45 -4.02 -9.86
C ARG A 321 7.86 -2.57 -10.06
N GLN A 322 8.42 -1.96 -9.02
CA GLN A 322 8.85 -0.57 -8.98
C GLN A 322 10.22 -0.46 -8.27
N ARG A 323 10.68 0.78 -8.05
CA ARG A 323 11.95 1.08 -7.36
C ARG A 323 12.14 0.27 -6.06
N PRO A 324 11.15 0.16 -5.14
CA PRO A 324 11.41 -0.49 -3.85
C PRO A 324 11.81 -1.96 -3.98
N GLN A 325 11.14 -2.72 -4.84
CA GLN A 325 11.47 -4.13 -5.03
C GLN A 325 12.80 -4.31 -5.78
N HIS A 326 13.18 -3.38 -6.66
CA HIS A 326 14.47 -3.40 -7.32
C HIS A 326 15.63 -3.06 -6.37
N ILE A 327 15.48 -2.02 -5.55
CA ILE A 327 16.47 -1.65 -4.52
C ILE A 327 16.61 -2.78 -3.51
N ALA A 328 15.50 -3.37 -3.04
CA ALA A 328 15.53 -4.52 -2.14
C ALA A 328 16.26 -5.74 -2.73
N ALA A 329 15.99 -6.09 -3.99
CA ALA A 329 16.69 -7.19 -4.66
C ALA A 329 18.19 -6.91 -4.84
N ALA A 330 18.55 -5.71 -5.29
CA ALA A 330 19.95 -5.32 -5.47
C ALA A 330 20.71 -5.21 -4.14
N LEU A 331 20.06 -4.78 -3.05
CA LEU A 331 20.61 -4.86 -1.70
C LEU A 331 20.86 -6.31 -1.28
N ALA A 332 19.92 -7.23 -1.54
CA ALA A 332 20.10 -8.65 -1.23
C ALA A 332 21.23 -9.29 -2.04
N ASP A 333 21.43 -8.87 -3.30
CA ASP A 333 22.54 -9.33 -4.16
C ASP A 333 23.92 -8.96 -3.59
N THR A 334 24.03 -7.90 -2.77
CA THR A 334 25.26 -7.58 -2.03
C THR A 334 25.52 -8.51 -0.83
N GLY A 335 24.62 -9.46 -0.57
CA GLY A 335 24.71 -10.43 0.51
C GLY A 335 23.99 -10.05 1.80
N ARG A 336 23.35 -8.86 1.85
CA ARG A 336 22.57 -8.36 2.99
C ARG A 336 21.25 -9.12 3.13
N ARG A 337 20.71 -9.23 4.35
CA ARG A 337 19.33 -9.67 4.55
C ARG A 337 18.42 -8.45 4.41
N VAL A 338 17.41 -8.56 3.55
CA VAL A 338 16.40 -7.53 3.38
C VAL A 338 15.07 -8.05 3.92
N ILE A 339 14.59 -7.44 4.99
CA ILE A 339 13.29 -7.69 5.57
C ILE A 339 12.31 -6.70 4.93
N TYR A 340 11.57 -7.16 3.93
CA TYR A 340 10.60 -6.35 3.21
C TYR A 340 9.25 -6.44 3.92
N VAL A 341 8.86 -5.37 4.60
CA VAL A 341 7.57 -5.31 5.30
C VAL A 341 6.45 -5.14 4.28
N SER A 342 5.55 -6.12 4.28
CA SER A 342 4.38 -6.16 3.41
C SER A 342 3.29 -5.24 3.93
N ASN A 343 2.50 -4.76 2.99
CA ASN A 343 1.33 -3.93 3.20
C ASN A 343 0.05 -4.76 3.40
N VAL A 344 0.21 -6.08 3.45
CA VAL A 344 -0.82 -7.04 3.82
C VAL A 344 -0.52 -7.51 5.24
N PHE A 345 -1.32 -7.05 6.20
CA PHE A 345 -1.11 -7.32 7.62
C PHE A 345 -1.70 -8.66 8.07
N GLU A 346 -1.19 -9.21 9.17
CA GLU A 346 -1.80 -10.34 9.87
C GLU A 346 -2.97 -9.86 10.74
N PRO A 347 -4.05 -10.66 10.87
CA PRO A 347 -5.24 -10.28 11.63
C PRO A 347 -4.97 -10.22 13.14
N ALA A 348 -5.81 -9.48 13.86
CA ALA A 348 -5.74 -9.24 15.31
C ALA A 348 -5.56 -10.51 16.16
N ASP A 349 -6.22 -11.60 15.74
CA ASP A 349 -6.26 -12.87 16.44
C ASP A 349 -5.06 -13.77 16.11
N SER A 350 -4.14 -13.31 15.25
CA SER A 350 -2.91 -14.02 14.97
C SER A 350 -2.09 -14.19 16.27
N PRO A 351 -1.61 -15.42 16.56
CA PRO A 351 -0.88 -15.72 17.79
C PRO A 351 0.51 -15.09 17.83
N GLU A 352 1.08 -14.77 16.66
CA GLU A 352 2.40 -14.17 16.50
C GLU A 352 2.24 -12.69 16.12
N THR A 353 3.15 -11.83 16.61
CA THR A 353 3.13 -10.38 16.30
C THR A 353 3.61 -10.06 14.89
N PHE A 354 4.27 -11.00 14.23
CA PHE A 354 4.64 -10.93 12.83
C PHE A 354 4.71 -12.33 12.22
N ARG A 355 4.66 -12.42 10.89
CA ARG A 355 4.89 -13.65 10.14
C ARG A 355 5.83 -13.40 8.97
N ILE A 356 6.85 -14.26 8.82
CA ILE A 356 7.62 -14.34 7.58
C ILE A 356 6.75 -15.08 6.55
N ALA A 357 6.21 -14.35 5.59
CA ALA A 357 5.25 -14.86 4.61
C ALA A 357 5.95 -15.65 3.49
N SER A 358 7.06 -15.12 2.96
CA SER A 358 7.83 -15.78 1.91
C SER A 358 9.25 -15.21 1.79
N GLU A 359 10.07 -15.83 0.94
CA GLU A 359 11.34 -15.27 0.47
C GLU A 359 11.23 -15.11 -1.06
N PRO A 360 10.61 -14.01 -1.53
CA PRO A 360 10.24 -13.92 -2.94
C PRO A 360 11.42 -13.61 -3.86
N TYR A 361 12.57 -13.24 -3.29
CA TYR A 361 13.86 -13.16 -3.96
C TYR A 361 14.95 -13.63 -2.99
N PRO A 362 16.00 -14.34 -3.43
CA PRO A 362 17.05 -14.82 -2.52
C PRO A 362 17.63 -13.71 -1.64
N GLY A 363 17.48 -13.84 -0.31
CA GLY A 363 17.92 -12.82 0.65
C GLY A 363 16.93 -11.68 0.93
N VAL A 364 15.81 -11.61 0.20
CA VAL A 364 14.66 -10.74 0.51
C VAL A 364 13.57 -11.58 1.17
N PHE A 365 13.14 -11.19 2.36
CA PHE A 365 12.13 -11.88 3.15
C PHE A 365 10.91 -10.98 3.30
N GLU A 366 9.78 -11.40 2.74
CA GLU A 366 8.48 -10.72 2.89
C GLU A 366 7.93 -11.00 4.29
N VAL A 367 7.74 -9.95 5.09
CA VAL A 367 7.22 -10.04 6.46
C VAL A 367 5.91 -9.30 6.59
N ARG A 368 4.93 -9.92 7.24
CA ARG A 368 3.64 -9.33 7.56
C ARG A 368 3.58 -9.05 9.05
N LEU A 369 3.26 -7.82 9.42
CA LEU A 369 3.09 -7.43 10.81
C LEU A 369 1.64 -7.64 11.22
N ARG A 370 1.42 -8.00 12.49
CA ARG A 370 0.08 -8.09 13.05
C ARG A 370 -0.42 -6.70 13.42
N ILE A 371 -1.68 -6.44 13.13
CA ILE A 371 -2.38 -5.23 13.56
C ILE A 371 -3.83 -5.58 13.93
N ALA A 372 -4.31 -5.08 15.08
CA ALA A 372 -5.64 -5.42 15.55
C ALA A 372 -6.73 -4.68 14.77
N ALA A 373 -6.42 -3.49 14.26
CA ALA A 373 -7.31 -2.63 13.48
C ALA A 373 -6.88 -2.54 12.01
N ALA A 374 -6.66 -3.68 11.34
CA ALA A 374 -6.17 -3.71 9.94
C ALA A 374 -7.01 -2.90 8.94
N THR A 375 -8.29 -2.65 9.26
CA THR A 375 -9.20 -1.83 8.45
C THR A 375 -8.95 -0.32 8.54
N GLN A 376 -8.12 0.16 9.47
CA GLN A 376 -7.82 1.59 9.66
C GLN A 376 -6.43 2.01 9.17
N CYS A 377 -5.55 1.05 8.87
CA CYS A 377 -4.20 1.34 8.35
C CYS A 377 -4.23 1.56 6.83
N HIS A 378 -4.55 2.79 6.42
CA HIS A 378 -4.49 3.21 5.01
C HIS A 378 -3.12 3.79 4.69
N LEU A 379 -2.30 3.07 3.92
CA LEU A 379 -0.93 3.49 3.55
C LEU A 379 -0.87 4.69 2.58
N HIS A 380 -2.03 5.10 2.05
CA HIS A 380 -2.20 6.33 1.28
C HIS A 380 -2.70 7.50 2.14
N GLN A 381 -2.85 7.28 3.45
CA GLN A 381 -3.22 8.25 4.47
C GLN A 381 -2.23 8.15 5.64
N GLU A 382 -2.49 8.87 6.72
CA GLU A 382 -1.73 8.67 7.95
C GLU A 382 -2.11 7.34 8.63
N ILE A 383 -1.14 6.73 9.31
CA ILE A 383 -1.40 5.67 10.28
C ILE A 383 -1.79 6.35 11.60
N ASP A 384 -2.89 5.94 12.22
CA ASP A 384 -3.28 6.47 13.53
C ASP A 384 -2.34 5.99 14.65
N ASP A 385 -2.35 6.67 15.79
CA ASP A 385 -1.38 6.44 16.86
C ASP A 385 -1.49 5.04 17.49
N PHE A 386 -2.70 4.47 17.53
CA PHE A 386 -2.92 3.12 18.07
C PHE A 386 -2.32 2.07 17.13
N CYS A 387 -2.65 2.15 15.84
CA CYS A 387 -2.07 1.31 14.80
C CYS A 387 -0.54 1.45 14.77
N ALA A 388 -0.01 2.66 14.92
CA ALA A 388 1.42 2.91 14.93
C ALA A 388 2.14 2.22 16.10
N GLU A 389 1.54 2.21 17.29
CA GLU A 389 2.08 1.51 18.47
C GLU A 389 2.10 -0.01 18.30
N GLU A 390 1.03 -0.59 17.74
CA GLU A 390 0.98 -2.03 17.48
C GLU A 390 2.02 -2.45 16.44
N LEU A 391 2.14 -1.69 15.35
CA LEU A 391 3.13 -1.95 14.30
C LEU A 391 4.56 -1.77 14.84
N ARG A 392 4.80 -0.78 15.70
CA ARG A 392 6.10 -0.58 16.36
C ARG A 392 6.45 -1.75 17.27
N THR A 393 5.47 -2.25 18.03
CA THR A 393 5.64 -3.45 18.87
C THR A 393 5.97 -4.68 18.02
N ALA A 394 5.24 -4.89 16.92
CA ALA A 394 5.51 -5.99 15.99
C ALA A 394 6.89 -5.89 15.33
N LEU A 395 7.32 -4.69 14.95
CA LEU A 395 8.68 -4.43 14.44
C LEU A 395 9.75 -4.69 15.50
N TYR A 396 9.50 -4.33 16.77
CA TYR A 396 10.42 -4.59 17.87
C TYR A 396 10.58 -6.09 18.13
N ASP A 397 9.49 -6.83 18.12
CA ASP A 397 9.49 -8.29 18.25
C ASP A 397 10.23 -8.97 17.09
N LEU A 398 9.99 -8.50 15.86
CA LEU A 398 10.69 -8.94 14.66
C LEU A 398 12.19 -8.69 14.78
N TRP A 399 12.57 -7.47 15.17
CA TRP A 399 13.95 -7.06 15.39
C TRP A 399 14.66 -7.98 16.41
N CYS A 400 14.02 -8.21 17.57
CA CYS A 400 14.53 -9.10 18.61
C CYS A 400 14.65 -10.55 18.12
N SER A 401 13.60 -11.06 17.47
CA SER A 401 13.52 -12.46 17.01
C SER A 401 14.55 -12.80 15.94
N LEU A 402 14.89 -11.82 15.10
CA LEU A 402 15.87 -11.96 14.04
C LEU A 402 17.31 -11.63 14.48
N GLY A 403 17.47 -11.11 15.70
CA GLY A 403 18.75 -10.66 16.24
C GLY A 403 19.41 -9.63 15.33
N LEU A 404 18.62 -8.67 14.82
CA LEU A 404 19.15 -7.64 13.92
C LEU A 404 19.98 -6.65 14.72
N LEU A 405 21.17 -6.34 14.21
CA LEU A 405 22.11 -5.49 14.90
C LEU A 405 22.26 -4.21 14.10
N SER A 406 21.81 -3.09 14.66
CA SER A 406 21.89 -1.78 14.01
C SER A 406 21.30 -1.73 12.58
N PRO A 407 20.08 -2.25 12.33
CA PRO A 407 19.56 -2.33 10.96
C PRO A 407 19.41 -0.94 10.34
N VAL A 408 19.45 -0.90 9.01
CA VAL A 408 18.99 0.27 8.26
C VAL A 408 17.48 0.15 8.08
N LEU A 409 16.74 1.13 8.57
CA LEU A 409 15.31 1.28 8.25
C LEU A 409 15.20 2.10 6.98
N LEU A 410 15.01 1.43 5.85
CA LEU A 410 14.81 2.08 4.55
C LEU A 410 13.31 2.30 4.32
N ILE A 411 12.91 3.55 4.20
CA ILE A 411 11.50 3.98 4.20
C ILE A 411 11.24 4.77 2.93
N ASP A 412 10.24 4.37 2.14
CA ASP A 412 9.87 5.09 0.91
C ASP A 412 8.50 5.78 0.98
N ASN A 413 7.72 5.51 2.03
CA ASN A 413 6.40 6.08 2.24
C ASN A 413 6.30 6.74 3.64
N PRO A 414 6.00 8.04 3.72
CA PRO A 414 5.89 8.77 4.98
C PRO A 414 4.85 8.27 5.97
N CYS A 415 3.88 7.44 5.55
CA CYS A 415 2.90 6.87 6.49
C CYS A 415 3.57 6.09 7.65
N TRP A 416 4.79 5.58 7.43
CA TRP A 416 5.59 4.87 8.43
C TRP A 416 6.25 5.79 9.48
N SER A 417 6.21 7.12 9.29
CA SER A 417 6.81 8.13 10.19
C SER A 417 6.51 7.85 11.66
N LYS A 418 5.23 7.74 12.04
CA LYS A 418 4.82 7.50 13.43
C LYS A 418 5.28 6.14 13.97
N VAL A 419 5.35 5.12 13.11
CA VAL A 419 5.79 3.78 13.49
C VAL A 419 7.27 3.80 13.84
N VAL A 420 8.09 4.47 13.03
CA VAL A 420 9.55 4.55 13.26
C VAL A 420 9.93 5.65 14.25
N SER A 421 9.06 6.63 14.49
CA SER A 421 9.24 7.62 15.55
C SER A 421 9.32 6.91 16.91
N GLY A 422 10.41 7.13 17.63
CA GLY A 422 10.71 6.42 18.89
C GLY A 422 11.27 5.00 18.72
N PHE A 423 11.36 4.47 17.50
CA PHE A 423 12.05 3.22 17.19
C PHE A 423 13.57 3.46 17.19
N GLY A 424 14.16 3.63 18.39
CA GLY A 424 15.57 4.01 18.59
C GLY A 424 16.61 2.94 18.22
N LEU A 425 16.30 2.04 17.29
CA LEU A 425 17.05 0.82 17.00
C LEU A 425 17.36 0.67 15.51
N GLY A 426 18.23 1.54 15.01
CA GLY A 426 18.73 1.48 13.63
C GLY A 426 19.01 2.87 13.07
N ALA A 427 19.51 2.93 11.84
CA ALA A 427 19.64 4.18 11.11
C ALA A 427 18.41 4.36 10.20
N ILE A 428 17.74 5.51 10.29
CA ILE A 428 16.57 5.83 9.47
C ILE A 428 17.04 6.44 8.14
N VAL A 429 16.72 5.78 7.03
CA VAL A 429 17.00 6.27 5.69
C VAL A 429 15.68 6.49 4.97
N TYR A 430 15.35 7.75 4.69
CA TYR A 430 14.16 8.09 3.90
C TYR A 430 14.51 8.21 2.42
N ASP A 431 13.91 7.38 1.57
CA ASP A 431 13.99 7.40 0.10
C ASP A 431 12.79 8.19 -0.44
N CYS A 432 12.96 9.50 -0.62
CA CYS A 432 11.94 10.39 -1.15
C CYS A 432 11.79 10.16 -2.67
N ILE A 433 10.72 9.45 -3.06
CA ILE A 433 10.49 9.01 -4.44
C ILE A 433 9.80 10.07 -5.28
N ASP A 434 8.74 10.67 -4.75
CA ASP A 434 7.85 11.60 -5.46
C ASP A 434 7.61 12.86 -4.61
N ASP A 435 7.23 13.96 -5.27
CA ASP A 435 6.79 15.17 -4.56
C ASP A 435 5.35 14.98 -4.07
N LEU A 436 5.17 14.48 -2.85
CA LEU A 436 3.84 14.24 -2.27
C LEU A 436 2.97 15.49 -2.26
N ALA A 437 3.57 16.67 -2.00
CA ALA A 437 2.84 17.93 -1.96
C ALA A 437 2.32 18.37 -3.34
N ALA A 438 2.86 17.80 -4.43
CA ALA A 438 2.43 18.11 -5.79
C ALA A 438 1.24 17.26 -6.29
N PHE A 439 0.78 16.27 -5.51
CA PHE A 439 -0.43 15.52 -5.82
C PHE A 439 -1.67 16.35 -5.41
N PRO A 440 -2.68 16.49 -6.29
CA PRO A 440 -3.87 17.31 -6.02
C PRO A 440 -4.63 16.94 -4.73
N ASP A 441 -4.67 15.66 -4.39
CA ASP A 441 -5.43 15.11 -3.26
C ASP A 441 -4.54 14.59 -2.12
N ALA A 442 -3.29 15.08 -2.02
CA ALA A 442 -2.37 14.67 -0.98
C ALA A 442 -2.94 14.97 0.42
N PRO A 443 -3.14 13.96 1.30
CA PRO A 443 -3.69 14.21 2.62
C PRO A 443 -2.75 15.08 3.45
N ALA A 444 -3.30 16.15 4.05
CA ALA A 444 -2.51 17.09 4.87
C ALA A 444 -1.76 16.40 6.03
N ALA A 445 -2.35 15.36 6.61
CA ALA A 445 -1.69 14.56 7.65
C ALA A 445 -0.45 13.83 7.11
N LEU A 446 -0.52 13.25 5.91
CA LEU A 446 0.61 12.55 5.29
C LEU A 446 1.77 13.52 4.97
N LEU A 447 1.47 14.75 4.54
CA LEU A 447 2.48 15.80 4.33
C LEU A 447 3.16 16.21 5.64
N GLN A 448 2.43 16.25 6.75
CA GLN A 448 3.01 16.49 8.07
C GLN A 448 3.91 15.34 8.51
N GLU A 449 3.51 14.09 8.23
CA GLU A 449 4.35 12.93 8.48
C GLU A 449 5.61 12.91 7.63
N GLU A 450 5.55 13.36 6.37
CA GLU A 450 6.75 13.51 5.54
C GLU A 450 7.72 14.52 6.14
N ALA A 451 7.24 15.68 6.56
CA ALA A 451 8.07 16.69 7.20
C ALA A 451 8.77 16.15 8.46
N ARG A 452 8.03 15.44 9.32
CA ARG A 452 8.60 14.79 10.52
C ARG A 452 9.63 13.73 10.17
N LEU A 453 9.36 12.92 9.15
CA LEU A 453 10.28 11.87 8.72
C LEU A 453 11.56 12.45 8.12
N ILE A 454 11.46 13.51 7.31
CA ILE A 454 12.62 14.26 6.80
C ILE A 454 13.45 14.77 7.97
N GLU A 455 12.84 15.37 8.99
CA GLU A 455 13.57 15.86 10.17
C GLU A 455 14.22 14.73 10.97
N ALA A 456 13.51 13.61 11.17
CA ALA A 456 13.94 12.50 12.02
C ALA A 456 14.96 11.55 11.36
N ALA A 457 15.04 11.52 10.03
CA ALA A 457 15.92 10.60 9.32
C ALA A 457 17.41 10.79 9.68
N ASP A 458 18.23 9.76 9.58
CA ASP A 458 19.70 9.90 9.62
C ASP A 458 20.26 10.28 8.25
N LEU A 459 19.58 9.84 7.18
CA LEU A 459 19.89 10.15 5.79
C LEU A 459 18.58 10.31 5.00
N VAL A 460 18.53 11.32 4.15
CA VAL A 460 17.49 11.43 3.12
C VAL A 460 18.14 11.26 1.76
N VAL A 461 17.59 10.37 0.96
CA VAL A 461 17.92 10.22 -0.45
C VAL A 461 16.72 10.62 -1.30
N ALA A 462 16.96 11.17 -2.47
CA ALA A 462 15.90 11.64 -3.35
C ALA A 462 16.14 11.19 -4.80
N THR A 463 15.06 10.98 -5.55
CA THR A 463 15.13 10.43 -6.92
C THR A 463 15.44 11.47 -7.99
N SER A 464 15.25 12.76 -7.70
CA SER A 464 15.46 13.86 -8.66
C SER A 464 16.20 15.03 -8.06
N ARG A 465 16.84 15.85 -8.91
CA ARG A 465 17.52 17.08 -8.49
C ARG A 465 16.53 18.08 -7.90
N VAL A 466 15.32 18.14 -8.46
CA VAL A 466 14.25 19.02 -7.97
C VAL A 466 13.85 18.65 -6.54
N LEU A 467 13.64 17.35 -6.25
CA LEU A 467 13.37 16.87 -4.90
C LEU A 467 14.54 17.10 -3.96
N THR A 468 15.76 16.78 -4.41
CA THR A 468 16.99 16.97 -3.62
C THR A 468 17.12 18.44 -3.19
N ASN A 469 17.02 19.38 -4.12
CA ASN A 469 17.09 20.81 -3.85
C ASN A 469 15.96 21.29 -2.91
N LYS A 470 14.75 20.71 -3.04
CA LYS A 470 13.62 21.03 -2.16
C LYS A 470 13.93 20.62 -0.72
N ILE A 471 14.45 19.41 -0.52
CA ILE A 471 14.79 18.84 0.79
C ILE A 471 16.02 19.51 1.41
N GLU A 472 17.01 19.91 0.58
CA GLU A 472 18.23 20.61 1.03
C GLU A 472 17.96 21.92 1.79
N ASN A 473 16.79 22.52 1.59
CA ASN A 473 16.36 23.68 2.39
C ASN A 473 16.07 23.33 3.86
N VAL A 474 15.84 22.05 4.16
CA VAL A 474 15.53 21.53 5.49
C VAL A 474 16.75 20.76 6.04
N ARG A 475 17.36 19.90 5.23
CA ARG A 475 18.53 19.08 5.63
C ARG A 475 19.31 18.56 4.42
N PRO A 476 20.58 18.17 4.59
CA PRO A 476 21.34 17.52 3.52
C PRO A 476 20.63 16.27 2.98
N ALA A 477 20.55 16.16 1.66
CA ALA A 477 19.98 15.04 0.94
C ALA A 477 20.95 14.53 -0.14
N VAL A 478 20.87 13.25 -0.48
CA VAL A 478 21.71 12.64 -1.51
C VAL A 478 20.86 12.24 -2.72
N LEU A 479 21.26 12.69 -3.90
CA LEU A 479 20.61 12.31 -5.14
C LEU A 479 20.93 10.83 -5.48
N VAL A 480 19.90 9.98 -5.46
CA VAL A 480 19.96 8.59 -5.92
C VAL A 480 18.84 8.37 -6.95
N PRO A 481 19.10 8.61 -8.25
CA PRO A 481 18.07 8.54 -9.28
C PRO A 481 17.45 7.15 -9.43
N ASN A 482 16.38 7.05 -10.21
CA ASN A 482 15.89 5.75 -10.65
C ASN A 482 16.91 5.05 -11.56
N GLY A 483 16.72 3.74 -11.73
CA GLY A 483 17.57 2.87 -12.54
C GLY A 483 16.76 1.91 -13.40
N VAL A 484 17.45 0.93 -13.95
CA VAL A 484 16.87 -0.11 -14.82
C VAL A 484 17.47 -1.47 -14.48
N GLU A 485 16.70 -2.53 -14.67
CA GLU A 485 17.23 -3.89 -14.69
C GLU A 485 17.82 -4.18 -16.08
N THR A 486 19.10 -3.85 -16.27
CA THR A 486 19.72 -3.86 -17.60
C THR A 486 19.65 -5.23 -18.28
N ARG A 487 19.87 -6.31 -17.53
CA ARG A 487 19.79 -7.69 -18.05
C ARG A 487 18.41 -8.08 -18.57
N HIS A 488 17.36 -7.47 -18.04
CA HIS A 488 15.97 -7.71 -18.46
C HIS A 488 15.67 -7.06 -19.81
N PHE A 489 16.13 -5.81 -20.01
CA PHE A 489 15.79 -5.02 -21.20
C PHE A 489 16.84 -5.08 -22.33
N THR A 490 18.12 -5.34 -22.05
CA THR A 490 19.17 -5.41 -23.08
C THR A 490 18.92 -6.47 -24.16
N ARG A 491 18.22 -7.56 -23.81
CA ARG A 491 17.79 -8.62 -24.74
C ARG A 491 16.93 -8.11 -25.90
N VAL A 492 16.31 -6.94 -25.76
CA VAL A 492 15.45 -6.32 -26.77
C VAL A 492 16.24 -5.82 -27.98
N ALA A 493 17.48 -5.36 -27.77
CA ALA A 493 18.30 -4.79 -28.84
C ALA A 493 18.66 -5.82 -29.93
N GLU A 494 18.57 -7.10 -29.60
CA GLU A 494 18.87 -8.24 -30.48
C GLU A 494 17.61 -8.81 -31.17
N MET A 495 16.41 -8.36 -30.78
CA MET A 495 15.16 -8.86 -31.34
C MET A 495 14.81 -8.16 -32.66
N PRO A 496 14.45 -8.91 -33.73
CA PRO A 496 14.00 -8.32 -34.98
C PRO A 496 12.69 -7.56 -34.78
N SER A 497 12.58 -6.36 -35.39
CA SER A 497 11.33 -5.61 -35.38
C SER A 497 10.32 -6.33 -36.26
N ALA A 498 9.26 -6.87 -35.66
CA ALA A 498 8.29 -7.74 -36.32
C ALA A 498 7.09 -6.99 -36.95
N SER A 499 7.01 -5.67 -36.81
CA SER A 499 5.86 -4.89 -37.27
C SER A 499 6.07 -4.32 -38.68
N GLU A 500 5.10 -4.53 -39.56
CA GLU A 500 5.06 -3.95 -40.92
C GLU A 500 4.90 -2.43 -40.89
N ARG A 501 4.31 -1.88 -39.82
CA ARG A 501 4.13 -0.44 -39.59
C ARG A 501 5.03 0.06 -38.45
N PRO A 502 5.56 1.30 -38.50
CA PRO A 502 6.26 1.90 -37.38
C PRO A 502 5.36 1.93 -36.13
N VAL A 503 5.89 1.48 -35.00
CA VAL A 503 5.16 1.45 -33.73
C VAL A 503 5.71 2.53 -32.79
N ILE A 504 4.86 3.47 -32.39
CA ILE A 504 5.13 4.48 -31.38
C ILE A 504 4.56 4.00 -30.05
N GLY A 505 5.39 3.92 -29.02
CA GLY A 505 5.04 3.18 -27.82
C GLY A 505 5.13 3.97 -26.53
N TYR A 506 4.28 3.60 -25.56
CA TYR A 506 4.33 4.08 -24.18
C TYR A 506 3.97 2.96 -23.20
N PHE A 507 4.74 2.82 -22.13
CA PHE A 507 4.46 2.00 -20.96
C PHE A 507 4.17 2.88 -19.74
N GLY A 508 3.18 2.50 -18.96
CA GLY A 508 2.88 3.10 -17.66
C GLY A 508 1.41 3.44 -17.50
N ILE A 509 1.04 3.85 -16.29
CA ILE A 509 -0.32 4.30 -15.99
C ILE A 509 -0.64 5.49 -16.90
N LEU A 510 -1.82 5.44 -17.53
CA LEU A 510 -2.40 6.57 -18.24
C LEU A 510 -3.19 7.41 -17.20
N GLY A 511 -2.46 8.15 -16.37
CA GLY A 511 -3.00 9.02 -15.31
C GLY A 511 -3.22 10.45 -15.79
N ALA A 512 -3.61 11.35 -14.88
CA ALA A 512 -3.91 12.75 -15.21
C ALA A 512 -2.72 13.48 -15.88
N TRP A 513 -1.49 13.04 -15.58
CA TRP A 513 -0.24 13.55 -16.15
C TRP A 513 0.03 13.10 -17.59
N PHE A 514 -0.71 12.13 -18.15
CA PHE A 514 -0.49 11.65 -19.52
C PHE A 514 -1.01 12.67 -20.56
N GLN A 515 -0.15 13.06 -21.50
CA GLN A 515 -0.43 14.05 -22.54
C GLN A 515 -1.08 13.40 -23.77
N ALA A 516 -2.35 13.00 -23.61
CA ALA A 516 -3.12 12.33 -24.64
C ALA A 516 -3.29 13.18 -25.93
N ASP A 517 -3.31 14.51 -25.82
CA ASP A 517 -3.50 15.40 -26.97
C ASP A 517 -2.35 15.33 -27.98
N TRP A 518 -1.12 15.18 -27.50
CA TRP A 518 0.05 15.10 -28.38
C TRP A 518 0.09 13.76 -29.12
N ILE A 519 -0.23 12.67 -28.40
CA ILE A 519 -0.36 11.34 -29.00
C ILE A 519 -1.48 11.32 -30.06
N ARG A 520 -2.65 11.88 -29.74
CA ARG A 520 -3.76 12.00 -30.68
C ARG A 520 -3.36 12.79 -31.93
N ALA A 521 -2.70 13.93 -31.76
CA ALA A 521 -2.28 14.77 -32.89
C ALA A 521 -1.35 14.01 -33.85
N SER A 522 -0.33 13.32 -33.32
CA SER A 522 0.57 12.49 -34.14
C SER A 522 -0.14 11.30 -34.77
N ALA A 523 -1.06 10.64 -34.06
CA ALA A 523 -1.83 9.52 -34.59
C ALA A 523 -2.75 9.92 -35.75
N VAL A 524 -3.31 11.13 -35.72
CA VAL A 524 -4.10 11.70 -36.83
C VAL A 524 -3.20 12.06 -38.02
N ASN A 525 -2.01 12.61 -37.78
CA ASN A 525 -1.08 13.00 -38.84
C ASN A 525 -0.44 11.79 -39.55
N HIS A 526 -0.31 10.67 -38.84
CA HIS A 526 0.38 9.46 -39.29
C HIS A 526 -0.50 8.21 -39.20
N PRO A 527 -1.55 8.08 -40.05
CA PRO A 527 -2.44 6.91 -40.07
C PRO A 527 -1.73 5.61 -40.48
N GLU A 528 -0.52 5.71 -41.04
CA GLU A 528 0.35 4.60 -41.42
C GLU A 528 1.20 4.04 -40.26
N TRP A 529 1.22 4.69 -39.10
CA TRP A 529 1.91 4.21 -37.88
C TRP A 529 0.92 3.67 -36.87
N ASP A 530 1.37 2.73 -36.04
CA ASP A 530 0.61 2.22 -34.90
C ASP A 530 1.10 2.88 -33.60
N PHE A 531 0.17 3.24 -32.70
CA PHE A 531 0.44 3.80 -31.38
C PHE A 531 0.04 2.77 -30.32
N HIS A 532 1.02 2.19 -29.63
CA HIS A 532 0.81 1.17 -28.61
C HIS A 532 0.91 1.79 -27.22
N LEU A 533 -0.22 1.91 -26.53
CA LEU A 533 -0.29 2.43 -25.16
C LEU A 533 -0.54 1.27 -24.19
N ILE A 534 0.42 1.03 -23.30
CA ILE A 534 0.46 -0.17 -22.44
C ILE A 534 0.45 0.24 -20.98
N GLY A 535 -0.64 -0.06 -20.29
CA GLY A 535 -0.81 0.23 -18.88
C GLY A 535 -2.28 0.39 -18.50
N GLU A 536 -2.51 0.50 -17.20
CA GLU A 536 -3.83 0.82 -16.65
C GLU A 536 -4.25 2.24 -17.05
N VAL A 537 -5.51 2.38 -17.44
CA VAL A 537 -6.15 3.69 -17.63
C VAL A 537 -6.73 4.12 -16.29
N SER A 538 -6.27 5.27 -15.80
CA SER A 538 -6.70 5.80 -14.51
C SER A 538 -7.51 7.08 -14.69
N GLU A 539 -6.89 8.18 -15.12
CA GLU A 539 -7.55 9.49 -15.26
C GLU A 539 -7.29 10.16 -16.62
N ALA A 540 -6.46 9.55 -17.46
CA ALA A 540 -6.24 10.08 -18.79
C ALA A 540 -7.53 9.99 -19.62
N ASP A 541 -7.88 11.07 -20.32
CA ASP A 541 -9.00 11.09 -21.25
C ASP A 541 -8.66 10.27 -22.51
N ILE A 542 -8.97 8.97 -22.47
CA ILE A 542 -8.78 8.03 -23.57
C ILE A 542 -9.88 8.13 -24.64
N SER A 543 -10.97 8.88 -24.39
CA SER A 543 -12.04 9.06 -25.39
C SER A 543 -11.51 9.71 -26.67
N LYS A 544 -10.42 10.47 -26.53
CA LYS A 544 -9.59 11.04 -27.59
C LYS A 544 -9.09 10.03 -28.63
N PHE A 545 -9.07 8.74 -28.29
CA PHE A 545 -8.56 7.66 -29.15
C PHE A 545 -9.65 6.79 -29.77
N TYR A 546 -10.93 6.91 -29.38
CA TYR A 546 -12.00 5.97 -29.79
C TYR A 546 -12.21 5.87 -31.31
N ASN A 547 -11.95 6.95 -32.04
CA ASN A 547 -12.11 6.99 -33.50
C ASN A 547 -10.79 6.84 -34.26
N LEU A 548 -9.70 6.45 -33.58
CA LEU A 548 -8.37 6.30 -34.17
C LEU A 548 -8.00 4.81 -34.25
N PRO A 549 -8.18 4.15 -35.41
CA PRO A 549 -7.95 2.71 -35.54
C PRO A 549 -6.47 2.31 -35.38
N ASN A 550 -5.56 3.28 -35.45
CA ASN A 550 -4.14 3.09 -35.28
C ASN A 550 -3.64 3.34 -33.85
N VAL A 551 -4.53 3.62 -32.89
CA VAL A 551 -4.19 3.68 -31.45
C VAL A 551 -4.71 2.44 -30.74
N LYS A 552 -3.82 1.68 -30.12
CA LYS A 552 -4.13 0.42 -29.44
C LYS A 552 -3.84 0.53 -27.94
N LEU A 553 -4.87 0.30 -27.12
CA LEU A 553 -4.78 0.22 -25.66
C LEU A 553 -4.60 -1.25 -25.25
N PHE A 554 -3.48 -1.56 -24.60
CA PHE A 554 -3.15 -2.95 -24.23
C PHE A 554 -3.55 -3.35 -22.81
N GLY A 555 -3.97 -2.38 -21.99
CA GLY A 555 -4.17 -2.56 -20.55
C GLY A 555 -2.86 -2.85 -19.80
N GLU A 556 -2.98 -3.19 -18.52
CA GLU A 556 -1.85 -3.60 -17.70
C GLU A 556 -1.24 -4.93 -18.21
N ARG A 557 0.10 -5.00 -18.20
CA ARG A 557 0.86 -6.17 -18.64
C ARG A 557 1.87 -6.60 -17.58
N PRO A 558 2.11 -7.92 -17.43
CA PRO A 558 3.17 -8.43 -16.55
C PRO A 558 4.54 -7.82 -16.88
N TYR A 559 5.34 -7.53 -15.86
CA TYR A 559 6.68 -6.93 -16.02
C TYR A 559 7.60 -7.75 -16.95
N GLN A 560 7.45 -9.07 -16.93
CA GLN A 560 8.23 -10.00 -17.75
C GLN A 560 7.91 -9.90 -19.25
N GLU A 561 6.74 -9.36 -19.62
CA GLU A 561 6.32 -9.19 -21.01
C GLU A 561 6.84 -7.89 -21.64
N LEU A 562 7.20 -6.89 -20.81
CA LEU A 562 7.58 -5.56 -21.28
C LEU A 562 8.75 -5.56 -22.29
N PRO A 563 9.81 -6.36 -22.14
CA PRO A 563 10.86 -6.44 -23.16
C PRO A 563 10.33 -6.84 -24.55
N TYR A 564 9.42 -7.81 -24.63
CA TYR A 564 8.86 -8.28 -25.90
C TYR A 564 7.95 -7.24 -26.56
N LEU A 565 7.24 -6.45 -25.76
CA LEU A 565 6.45 -5.33 -26.26
C LEU A 565 7.35 -4.19 -26.71
N LEU A 566 8.42 -3.90 -25.97
CA LEU A 566 9.41 -2.87 -26.30
C LEU A 566 10.16 -3.21 -27.59
N ALA A 567 10.34 -4.49 -27.89
CA ALA A 567 10.94 -4.95 -29.14
C ALA A 567 10.19 -4.50 -30.40
N GLN A 568 8.89 -4.26 -30.27
CA GLN A 568 8.04 -3.80 -31.37
C GLN A 568 8.20 -2.30 -31.61
N PHE A 569 8.60 -1.53 -30.60
CA PHE A 569 8.63 -0.08 -30.68
C PHE A 569 9.73 0.40 -31.63
N TYR A 570 9.38 1.30 -32.54
CA TYR A 570 10.35 2.08 -33.30
C TYR A 570 10.82 3.27 -32.47
N VAL A 571 9.88 3.95 -31.80
CA VAL A 571 10.15 5.07 -30.91
C VAL A 571 9.35 4.87 -29.64
N ALA A 572 10.00 5.00 -28.49
CA ALA A 572 9.32 5.03 -27.19
C ALA A 572 9.06 6.48 -26.78
N THR A 573 8.01 6.72 -26.02
CA THR A 573 7.58 8.07 -25.65
C THR A 573 7.42 8.26 -24.16
N ILE A 574 7.67 9.48 -23.67
CA ILE A 574 7.30 9.95 -22.33
C ILE A 574 6.51 11.26 -22.49
N PRO A 575 5.22 11.17 -22.89
CA PRO A 575 4.41 12.34 -23.19
C PRO A 575 3.71 12.81 -21.90
N PHE A 576 4.42 13.49 -21.01
CA PHE A 576 3.83 13.99 -19.76
C PHE A 576 3.41 15.46 -19.89
N LYS A 577 2.30 15.83 -19.24
CA LYS A 577 1.93 17.22 -19.01
C LYS A 577 2.91 17.82 -18.02
N VAL A 578 3.53 18.96 -18.34
CA VAL A 578 4.47 19.63 -17.44
C VAL A 578 3.68 20.37 -16.36
N ASN A 579 3.78 19.91 -15.12
CA ASN A 579 3.20 20.52 -13.93
C ASN A 579 4.18 20.36 -12.75
N GLU A 580 3.79 20.78 -11.55
CA GLU A 580 4.65 20.68 -10.37
C GLU A 580 5.06 19.23 -10.08
N LEU A 581 4.11 18.29 -10.21
CA LEU A 581 4.37 16.87 -10.01
C LEU A 581 5.42 16.35 -11.00
N THR A 582 5.17 16.47 -12.31
CA THR A 582 6.04 15.88 -13.34
C THR A 582 7.39 16.56 -13.45
N ARG A 583 7.55 17.79 -12.96
CA ARG A 583 8.85 18.48 -12.87
C ARG A 583 9.81 17.79 -11.91
N ALA A 584 9.30 17.15 -10.87
CA ALA A 584 10.08 16.44 -9.86
C ALA A 584 10.30 14.96 -10.18
N VAL A 585 9.68 14.44 -11.24
CA VAL A 585 9.73 13.01 -11.59
C VAL A 585 11.05 12.64 -12.29
N ASN A 586 11.68 11.56 -11.83
CA ASN A 586 12.73 10.85 -12.54
C ASN A 586 12.16 9.53 -13.14
N PRO A 587 11.66 9.50 -14.39
CA PRO A 587 10.83 8.40 -14.88
C PRO A 587 11.64 7.11 -15.09
N VAL A 588 11.30 6.02 -14.40
CA VAL A 588 11.94 4.69 -14.57
C VAL A 588 11.94 4.24 -16.05
N LYS A 589 10.84 4.50 -16.76
CA LYS A 589 10.58 4.02 -18.12
C LYS A 589 11.61 4.51 -19.13
N ILE A 590 12.22 5.67 -18.89
CA ILE A 590 13.23 6.19 -19.82
C ILE A 590 14.45 5.28 -19.87
N TYR A 591 14.89 4.80 -18.70
CA TYR A 591 16.03 3.90 -18.61
C TYR A 591 15.69 2.52 -19.20
N GLU A 592 14.45 2.06 -19.01
CA GLU A 592 13.94 0.80 -19.60
C GLU A 592 13.97 0.86 -21.14
N TYR A 593 13.47 1.95 -21.73
CA TYR A 593 13.46 2.14 -23.18
C TYR A 593 14.87 2.23 -23.77
N LEU A 594 15.74 3.03 -23.13
CA LEU A 594 17.12 3.19 -23.57
C LEU A 594 17.92 1.89 -23.41
N ALA A 595 17.67 1.12 -22.34
CA ALA A 595 18.29 -0.18 -22.13
C ALA A 595 17.83 -1.20 -23.19
N GLY A 596 16.58 -1.15 -23.62
CA GLY A 596 16.07 -1.88 -24.78
C GLY A 596 16.53 -1.31 -26.13
N GLY A 597 17.36 -0.27 -26.11
CA GLY A 597 17.96 0.34 -27.27
C GLY A 597 17.00 1.23 -28.06
N ARG A 598 15.84 1.63 -27.55
CA ARG A 598 14.87 2.46 -28.31
C ARG A 598 15.16 3.95 -28.18
N PRO A 599 15.02 4.75 -29.25
CA PRO A 599 15.03 6.20 -29.12
C PRO A 599 13.82 6.64 -28.30
N VAL A 600 14.00 7.68 -27.48
CA VAL A 600 12.91 8.23 -26.65
C VAL A 600 12.57 9.64 -27.11
N VAL A 601 11.29 9.92 -27.31
CA VAL A 601 10.77 11.28 -27.50
C VAL A 601 9.92 11.64 -26.29
N ALA A 602 10.26 12.73 -25.61
CA ALA A 602 9.66 13.07 -24.33
C ALA A 602 9.32 14.56 -24.24
N THR A 603 8.36 14.90 -23.40
CA THR A 603 8.18 16.30 -22.99
C THR A 603 9.42 16.78 -22.23
N ARG A 604 9.85 18.02 -22.47
CA ARG A 604 11.00 18.61 -21.78
C ARG A 604 10.74 18.71 -20.28
N MET A 605 11.51 17.96 -19.49
CA MET A 605 11.49 17.96 -18.03
C MET A 605 12.93 18.02 -17.49
N PRO A 606 13.19 18.66 -16.33
CA PRO A 606 14.55 18.91 -15.83
C PRO A 606 15.41 17.64 -15.69
N GLU A 607 14.80 16.55 -15.22
CA GLU A 607 15.49 15.27 -15.01
C GLU A 607 15.91 14.56 -16.29
N LEU A 608 15.31 14.92 -17.43
CA LEU A 608 15.62 14.32 -18.72
C LEU A 608 16.71 15.09 -19.48
N GLU A 609 17.09 16.27 -19.02
CA GLU A 609 18.11 17.09 -19.66
C GLU A 609 19.48 16.42 -19.61
N GLY A 610 20.12 16.33 -20.78
CA GLY A 610 21.46 15.73 -20.94
C GLY A 610 21.48 14.21 -21.07
N LEU A 611 20.32 13.52 -21.01
CA LEU A 611 20.28 12.07 -21.21
C LEU A 611 20.46 11.71 -22.70
N PRO A 612 21.49 10.91 -23.07
CA PRO A 612 21.73 10.54 -24.46
C PRO A 612 20.62 9.62 -24.98
N GLY A 613 20.21 9.85 -26.23
CA GLY A 613 19.14 9.05 -26.86
C GLY A 613 17.71 9.53 -26.57
N VAL A 614 17.57 10.68 -25.90
CA VAL A 614 16.29 11.33 -25.59
C VAL A 614 16.16 12.63 -26.37
N THR A 615 15.05 12.81 -27.08
CA THR A 615 14.68 14.08 -27.73
C THR A 615 13.61 14.78 -26.90
N LEU A 616 13.88 16.02 -26.47
CA LEU A 616 13.01 16.78 -25.57
C LEU A 616 12.21 17.84 -26.32
N CYS A 617 10.89 17.76 -26.21
CA CYS A 617 9.94 18.60 -26.95
C CYS A 617 9.13 19.49 -25.99
N THR A 618 8.81 20.70 -26.42
CA THR A 618 8.00 21.66 -25.67
C THR A 618 6.61 21.88 -26.29
N THR A 619 6.42 21.49 -27.55
CA THR A 619 5.15 21.59 -28.27
C THR A 619 4.78 20.28 -28.97
N ALA A 620 3.49 20.12 -29.29
CA ALA A 620 2.99 18.96 -30.05
C ALA A 620 3.65 18.84 -31.43
N SER A 621 3.93 19.99 -32.09
CA SER A 621 4.58 20.01 -33.41
C SER A 621 6.05 19.56 -33.31
N GLU A 622 6.78 20.01 -32.30
CA GLU A 622 8.15 19.53 -32.04
C GLU A 622 8.17 18.03 -31.71
N PHE A 623 7.17 17.56 -30.96
CA PHE A 623 7.01 16.15 -30.61
C PHE A 623 6.81 15.30 -31.86
N ASP A 624 5.88 15.67 -32.74
CA ASP A 624 5.60 15.00 -34.00
C ASP A 624 6.84 14.94 -34.93
N GLN A 625 7.51 16.08 -35.11
CA GLN A 625 8.75 16.16 -35.89
C GLN A 625 9.87 15.29 -35.32
N ALA A 626 9.96 15.19 -33.99
CA ALA A 626 10.92 14.34 -33.31
C ALA A 626 10.61 12.85 -33.49
N LEU A 627 9.33 12.46 -33.53
CA LEU A 627 8.92 11.08 -33.86
C LEU A 627 9.37 10.72 -35.28
N VAL A 628 9.01 11.55 -36.27
CA VAL A 628 9.41 11.37 -37.68
C VAL A 628 10.92 11.16 -37.78
N ARG A 629 11.70 12.09 -37.20
CA ARG A 629 13.17 12.02 -37.24
C ARG A 629 13.70 10.74 -36.60
N SER A 630 13.17 10.37 -35.44
CA SER A 630 13.62 9.20 -34.69
C SER A 630 13.37 7.89 -35.44
N ILE A 631 12.28 7.79 -36.21
CA ILE A 631 12.00 6.60 -37.03
C ILE A 631 13.04 6.42 -38.15
N PHE A 632 13.40 7.52 -38.83
CA PHE A 632 14.32 7.46 -39.99
C PHE A 632 15.79 7.41 -39.61
N GLU A 633 16.20 8.09 -38.53
CA GLU A 633 17.60 8.19 -38.14
C GLU A 633 18.07 7.03 -37.26
N ASP A 634 17.18 6.16 -36.82
CA ASP A 634 17.52 5.08 -35.91
C ASP A 634 18.23 3.92 -36.61
N THR A 635 19.37 3.49 -36.08
CA THR A 635 20.21 2.43 -36.64
C THR A 635 20.57 1.39 -35.59
N ALA A 636 20.92 0.18 -36.01
CA ALA A 636 21.36 -0.87 -35.09
C ALA A 636 22.55 -0.44 -34.21
N GLU A 637 23.45 0.38 -34.73
CA GLU A 637 24.57 0.96 -33.97
C GLU A 637 24.09 1.92 -32.87
N LYS A 638 23.17 2.85 -33.20
CA LYS A 638 22.57 3.76 -32.22
C LYS A 638 21.78 3.00 -31.14
N ARG A 639 21.07 1.92 -31.51
CA ARG A 639 20.37 1.05 -30.56
C ARG A 639 21.31 0.42 -29.55
N ARG A 640 22.42 -0.17 -30.03
CA ARG A 640 23.47 -0.75 -29.16
C ARG A 640 24.11 0.30 -28.27
N ALA A 641 24.43 1.48 -28.81
CA ALA A 641 25.03 2.57 -28.04
C ALA A 641 24.13 3.03 -26.88
N ARG A 642 22.81 3.19 -27.11
CA ARG A 642 21.83 3.49 -26.06
C ARG A 642 21.73 2.37 -25.02
N SER A 643 21.70 1.11 -25.46
CA SER A 643 21.61 -0.04 -24.57
C SER A 643 22.84 -0.14 -23.64
N LEU A 644 24.04 0.05 -24.20
CA LEU A 644 25.29 0.02 -23.45
C LEU A 644 25.41 1.20 -22.47
N SER A 645 24.96 2.40 -22.84
CA SER A 645 25.04 3.56 -21.94
C SER A 645 24.21 3.38 -20.68
N MET A 646 23.17 2.54 -20.70
CA MET A 646 22.33 2.26 -19.53
C MET A 646 22.95 1.30 -18.51
N GLN A 647 24.12 0.69 -18.79
CA GLN A 647 24.83 -0.13 -17.80
C GLN A 647 25.20 0.65 -16.53
N ALA A 648 25.58 1.93 -16.68
CA ALA A 648 25.85 2.83 -15.55
C ALA A 648 24.57 3.27 -14.79
N HIS A 649 23.40 2.90 -15.31
CA HIS A 649 22.10 3.21 -14.72
C HIS A 649 21.40 1.97 -14.14
N ASP A 650 22.13 0.86 -14.00
CA ASP A 650 21.59 -0.35 -13.40
C ASP A 650 21.24 -0.15 -11.91
N TRP A 651 20.24 -0.88 -11.42
CA TRP A 651 19.85 -0.84 -10.00
C TRP A 651 21.01 -1.19 -9.06
N SER A 652 21.95 -2.05 -9.48
CA SER A 652 23.18 -2.32 -8.72
C SER A 652 24.01 -1.04 -8.48
N ALA A 653 24.19 -0.20 -9.50
CA ALA A 653 24.89 1.08 -9.36
C ALA A 653 24.13 2.08 -8.45
N ARG A 654 22.78 2.03 -8.45
CA ARG A 654 21.96 2.83 -7.52
C ARG A 654 22.13 2.38 -6.07
N VAL A 655 22.17 1.07 -5.84
CA VAL A 655 22.43 0.49 -4.53
C VAL A 655 23.86 0.79 -4.07
N GLU A 656 24.86 0.76 -4.95
CA GLU A 656 26.23 1.17 -4.60
C GLU A 656 26.28 2.63 -4.14
N ALA A 657 25.61 3.55 -4.84
CA ALA A 657 25.51 4.95 -4.43
C ALA A 657 24.78 5.11 -3.08
N LEU A 658 23.66 4.41 -2.90
CA LEU A 658 22.90 4.39 -1.65
C LEU A 658 23.76 3.88 -0.48
N LEU A 659 24.46 2.77 -0.66
CA LEU A 659 25.36 2.21 0.35
C LEU A 659 26.55 3.12 0.65
N GLY A 660 27.06 3.82 -0.37
CA GLY A 660 28.07 4.86 -0.20
C GLY A 660 27.59 6.00 0.71
N ALA A 661 26.31 6.38 0.60
CA ALA A 661 25.68 7.39 1.45
C ALA A 661 25.30 6.87 2.85
N ILE A 662 24.99 5.58 2.98
CA ILE A 662 24.66 4.92 4.26
C ILE A 662 25.92 4.67 5.09
N LYS A 663 27.05 4.33 4.46
CA LYS A 663 28.29 3.96 5.15
C LYS A 663 28.74 4.99 6.22
N PRO A 664 28.72 6.32 5.97
CA PRO A 664 29.04 7.32 6.98
C PRO A 664 28.09 7.38 8.18
N LEU A 665 26.91 6.74 8.13
CA LEU A 665 26.01 6.64 9.28
C LEU A 665 26.55 5.69 10.36
N PHE A 666 27.52 4.85 10.01
CA PHE A 666 28.14 3.88 10.89
C PHE A 666 29.66 4.08 10.87
N PRO A 667 30.19 5.12 11.54
CA PRO A 667 31.61 5.40 11.56
C PRO A 667 32.43 4.20 12.07
N GLN A 668 33.70 4.12 11.68
CA GLN A 668 34.58 3.14 12.32
C GLN A 668 34.75 3.51 13.79
N VAL A 669 34.59 2.53 14.68
CA VAL A 669 34.77 2.71 16.11
C VAL A 669 35.97 1.90 16.56
N VAL A 670 36.89 2.51 17.29
CA VAL A 670 38.03 1.82 17.89
C VAL A 670 37.86 1.72 19.40
N ALA A 671 37.79 0.50 19.94
CA ALA A 671 37.83 0.20 21.37
C ALA A 671 39.24 -0.15 21.83
N ALA A 672 39.84 0.69 22.67
CA ALA A 672 41.12 0.39 23.31
C ALA A 672 40.95 -0.38 24.62
N VAL A 673 41.77 -1.42 24.84
CA VAL A 673 41.71 -2.30 26.02
C VAL A 673 43.10 -2.47 26.66
N ALA A 674 43.18 -2.46 27.99
CA ALA A 674 44.43 -2.61 28.74
C ALA A 674 44.92 -4.09 28.82
N PRO A 675 46.24 -4.35 28.94
CA PRO A 675 46.85 -5.67 28.73
C PRO A 675 46.55 -6.68 29.84
N SER A 676 46.18 -6.23 31.04
CA SER A 676 45.74 -7.13 32.12
C SER A 676 44.42 -7.86 31.80
N GLN A 677 43.76 -7.50 30.69
CA GLN A 677 42.49 -8.07 30.22
C GLN A 677 42.55 -8.64 28.78
N GLY A 678 43.70 -8.55 28.11
CA GLY A 678 43.87 -8.54 26.64
C GLY A 678 43.00 -9.50 25.84
N ARG A 679 43.03 -10.81 26.14
CA ARG A 679 42.31 -11.80 25.33
C ARG A 679 40.82 -11.93 25.69
N SER A 680 40.51 -11.92 26.98
CA SER A 680 39.14 -12.19 27.48
C SER A 680 38.19 -11.05 27.18
N THR A 681 38.67 -9.81 27.29
CA THR A 681 37.86 -8.60 27.07
C THR A 681 37.75 -8.26 25.60
N GLU A 682 38.78 -8.54 24.80
CA GLU A 682 38.66 -8.52 23.34
C GLU A 682 37.62 -9.54 22.86
N LEU A 683 37.68 -10.78 23.36
CA LEU A 683 36.67 -11.81 23.06
C LEU A 683 35.27 -11.38 23.55
N ALA A 684 35.14 -10.80 24.74
CA ALA A 684 33.87 -10.32 25.27
C ALA A 684 33.31 -9.14 24.46
N LEU A 685 34.12 -8.13 24.12
CA LEU A 685 33.67 -7.02 23.27
C LEU A 685 33.34 -7.49 21.86
N LYS A 686 34.12 -8.38 21.26
CA LYS A 686 33.79 -8.96 19.95
C LYS A 686 32.58 -9.91 20.00
N ALA A 687 32.29 -10.52 21.15
CA ALA A 687 31.16 -11.43 21.32
C ALA A 687 29.87 -10.73 21.79
N LEU A 688 29.99 -9.59 22.46
CA LEU A 688 28.87 -8.86 23.09
C LEU A 688 28.61 -7.51 22.42
N SER A 689 29.58 -6.94 21.70
CA SER A 689 29.36 -5.73 20.89
C SER A 689 28.89 -6.10 19.52
N ASP A 690 27.71 -5.57 19.24
CA ASP A 690 26.96 -5.77 18.03
C ASP A 690 27.16 -4.59 17.05
N TYR A 691 28.13 -3.71 17.33
CA TYR A 691 28.48 -2.59 16.46
C TYR A 691 29.38 -3.06 15.30
N PRO A 692 28.96 -2.85 14.05
CA PRO A 692 29.58 -3.51 12.91
C PRO A 692 31.02 -3.12 12.59
N TYR A 693 31.37 -1.86 12.85
CA TYR A 693 32.68 -1.32 12.53
C TYR A 693 33.54 -1.16 13.79
N LEU A 694 33.26 -1.96 14.83
CA LEU A 694 34.07 -2.00 16.04
C LEU A 694 35.40 -2.72 15.79
N ARG A 695 36.49 -1.99 16.00
CA ARG A 695 37.86 -2.51 16.04
C ARG A 695 38.35 -2.49 17.47
N VAL A 696 38.77 -3.62 18.00
CA VAL A 696 39.38 -3.69 19.33
C VAL A 696 40.91 -3.65 19.18
N ILE A 697 41.59 -2.81 19.97
CA ILE A 697 43.05 -2.69 20.05
C ILE A 697 43.52 -2.84 21.50
N GLU A 698 44.67 -3.47 21.71
CA GLU A 698 45.26 -3.65 23.03
C GLU A 698 46.37 -2.60 23.27
N ILE A 699 46.37 -1.89 24.40
CA ILE A 699 47.33 -0.82 24.73
C ILE A 699 48.03 -1.11 26.06
N SER A 700 49.33 -1.45 26.05
CA SER A 700 50.08 -1.82 27.25
C SER A 700 50.27 -0.66 28.26
N SER A 701 50.03 -0.93 29.55
CA SER A 701 49.72 0.04 30.62
C SER A 701 50.84 0.96 31.15
N ALA A 702 51.96 1.18 30.46
CA ALA A 702 53.04 2.03 30.99
C ALA A 702 52.98 3.50 30.53
N ALA A 703 52.30 3.79 29.40
CA ALA A 703 52.16 5.13 28.84
C ALA A 703 50.88 5.20 27.99
N PHE A 704 49.73 4.99 28.64
CA PHE A 704 48.43 4.83 27.98
C PHE A 704 48.03 6.07 27.14
N GLU A 705 48.23 7.28 27.67
CA GLU A 705 47.89 8.54 26.99
C GLU A 705 48.80 8.83 25.78
N GLU A 706 50.12 8.63 25.89
CA GLU A 706 51.08 8.84 24.79
C GLU A 706 50.84 7.86 23.63
N ARG A 707 50.60 6.58 23.94
CA ARG A 707 50.31 5.58 22.89
C ARG A 707 48.94 5.72 22.27
N LEU A 708 47.96 6.28 22.97
CA LEU A 708 46.66 6.56 22.36
C LEU A 708 46.78 7.59 21.23
N LEU A 709 47.68 8.57 21.41
CA LEU A 709 48.03 9.57 20.41
C LEU A 709 48.88 8.98 19.27
N GLU A 710 49.82 8.08 19.56
CA GLU A 710 50.57 7.36 18.52
C GLU A 710 49.68 6.43 17.70
N VAL A 711 48.74 5.72 18.35
CA VAL A 711 47.81 4.81 17.67
C VAL A 711 46.78 5.59 16.85
N SER A 712 46.31 6.75 17.33
CA SER A 712 45.44 7.61 16.55
C SER A 712 46.14 8.17 15.30
N GLN A 713 47.45 8.47 15.39
CA GLN A 713 48.27 8.89 14.27
C GLN A 713 48.69 7.74 13.33
N ALA A 714 48.99 6.54 13.85
CA ALA A 714 49.47 5.39 13.09
C ALA A 714 48.36 4.60 12.37
N ILE A 715 47.12 4.65 12.86
CA ILE A 715 45.97 4.01 12.18
C ILE A 715 45.57 4.78 10.90
N GLY A 716 46.07 6.00 10.70
CA GLY A 716 45.65 6.85 9.59
C GLY A 716 44.16 7.16 9.69
N LEU A 717 43.72 7.54 10.90
CA LEU A 717 42.34 7.91 11.16
C LEU A 717 41.98 9.09 10.24
N ASP A 718 41.03 8.87 9.34
CA ASP A 718 40.39 9.96 8.64
C ASP A 718 39.62 10.83 9.64
N ALA A 719 39.22 12.04 9.22
CA ALA A 719 38.43 12.95 10.05
C ALA A 719 37.03 12.40 10.43
N GLN A 720 36.67 11.17 10.06
CA GLN A 720 35.38 10.53 10.31
C GLN A 720 35.44 9.32 11.26
N THR A 721 36.61 8.99 11.81
CA THR A 721 36.75 7.85 12.73
C THR A 721 36.52 8.29 14.18
N GLU A 722 35.51 7.73 14.86
CA GLU A 722 35.23 7.99 16.28
C GLU A 722 36.00 6.99 17.17
N ILE A 723 36.69 7.47 18.21
CA ILE A 723 37.51 6.61 19.08
C ILE A 723 36.81 6.46 20.43
N VAL A 724 36.38 5.25 20.80
CA VAL A 724 35.80 5.00 22.14
C VAL A 724 36.84 4.30 23.02
N VAL A 725 37.36 5.00 24.03
CA VAL A 725 38.52 4.56 24.82
C VAL A 725 38.05 3.94 26.15
N MET A 726 37.91 2.62 26.24
CA MET A 726 37.48 1.97 27.49
C MET A 726 38.66 1.79 28.46
N VAL A 727 38.60 2.35 29.69
CA VAL A 727 39.72 2.34 30.67
C VAL A 727 39.30 1.99 32.11
N GLY A 728 39.10 0.72 32.46
CA GLY A 728 38.99 0.40 33.90
C GLY A 728 38.57 -1.03 34.22
N ASN A 729 39.12 -1.62 35.28
CA ASN A 729 39.22 -3.07 35.51
C ASN A 729 38.51 -3.47 36.83
N SER A 730 37.49 -4.33 36.82
CA SER A 730 37.48 -5.65 37.50
C SER A 730 36.15 -6.41 37.34
N ALA A 731 35.17 -5.82 36.63
CA ALA A 731 33.87 -6.43 36.40
C ALA A 731 33.77 -7.04 35.00
N PRO A 732 33.18 -8.25 34.86
CA PRO A 732 32.94 -8.84 33.53
C PRO A 732 31.96 -7.97 32.73
N LEU A 733 32.32 -7.62 31.50
CA LEU A 733 31.39 -7.02 30.55
C LEU A 733 30.21 -7.97 30.35
N THR A 734 29.00 -7.48 30.59
CA THR A 734 27.76 -8.24 30.38
C THR A 734 27.13 -7.88 29.04
N TRP A 735 26.31 -8.78 28.49
CA TRP A 735 25.57 -8.50 27.26
C TRP A 735 24.70 -7.24 27.34
N GLY A 736 24.04 -7.02 28.48
CA GLY A 736 23.24 -5.82 28.72
C GLY A 736 24.05 -4.52 28.69
N TRP A 737 25.30 -4.54 29.19
CA TRP A 737 26.21 -3.38 29.10
C TRP A 737 26.51 -3.00 27.66
N VAL A 738 26.91 -3.99 26.87
CA VAL A 738 27.37 -3.70 25.52
C VAL A 738 26.21 -3.29 24.61
N ARG A 739 25.03 -3.92 24.78
CA ARG A 739 23.82 -3.58 24.03
C ARG A 739 23.21 -2.23 24.42
N ASN A 740 23.06 -1.96 25.72
CA ASN A 740 22.22 -0.85 26.19
C ASN A 740 23.01 0.42 26.54
N LEU A 741 24.34 0.33 26.73
CA LEU A 741 25.19 1.47 27.09
C LEU A 741 26.22 1.76 26.01
N ILE A 742 27.00 0.76 25.62
CA ILE A 742 28.12 0.97 24.69
C ILE A 742 27.58 1.21 23.28
N THR A 743 26.73 0.33 22.74
CA THR A 743 26.24 0.44 21.35
C THR A 743 25.53 1.77 21.04
N PRO A 744 24.67 2.34 21.92
CA PRO A 744 24.10 3.67 21.71
C PRO A 744 25.15 4.78 21.72
N LEU A 745 26.14 4.73 22.61
CA LEU A 745 27.26 5.68 22.65
C LEU A 745 28.13 5.58 21.38
N LEU A 746 28.33 4.36 20.85
CA LEU A 746 29.05 4.12 19.59
C LEU A 746 28.30 4.65 18.34
N ARG A 747 27.02 5.01 18.49
CA ARG A 747 26.20 5.58 17.41
C ARG A 747 25.98 7.09 17.55
N ASP A 748 26.29 7.69 18.70
CA ASP A 748 26.11 9.13 18.92
C ASP A 748 27.28 9.90 18.30
N LYS A 749 27.01 10.50 17.13
CA LYS A 749 27.96 11.28 16.31
C LYS A 749 28.61 12.49 17.01
N ARG A 750 28.23 12.78 18.27
CA ARG A 750 28.78 13.87 19.10
C ARG A 750 29.84 13.38 20.08
N VAL A 751 30.08 12.07 20.12
CA VAL A 751 30.90 11.43 21.13
C VAL A 751 32.26 11.07 20.53
N GLU A 752 33.18 12.01 20.59
CA GLU A 752 34.54 11.83 20.04
C GLU A 752 35.38 10.82 20.84
N ALA A 753 35.15 10.75 22.15
CA ALA A 753 35.71 9.74 23.04
C ALA A 753 34.94 9.60 24.36
N VAL A 754 34.79 8.37 24.82
CA VAL A 754 34.28 8.02 26.16
C VAL A 754 35.38 7.28 26.90
N VAL A 755 35.75 7.75 28.09
CA VAL A 755 36.58 7.03 29.06
C VAL A 755 35.69 6.61 30.23
N ILE A 756 35.75 5.34 30.62
CA ILE A 756 34.99 4.76 31.73
C ILE A 756 36.02 4.34 32.76
N ASP A 757 36.08 5.02 33.92
CA ASP A 757 37.08 4.79 34.99
C ASP A 757 36.59 3.89 36.14
N ASP A 758 37.49 3.62 37.10
CA ASP A 758 37.29 2.69 38.24
C ASP A 758 36.21 3.15 39.24
N ASP A 759 35.82 4.43 39.23
CA ASP A 759 34.75 4.98 40.06
C ASP A 759 33.37 4.90 39.37
N TRP A 760 33.28 4.17 38.25
CA TRP A 760 32.07 4.02 37.45
C TRP A 760 31.55 5.34 36.90
N THR A 761 32.42 6.36 36.85
CA THR A 761 32.11 7.65 36.26
C THR A 761 32.59 7.66 34.82
N ALA A 762 31.68 7.94 33.88
CA ALA A 762 32.07 8.29 32.52
C ALA A 762 32.72 9.68 32.57
N THR A 763 34.04 9.71 32.73
CA THR A 763 34.80 10.96 32.69
C THR A 763 35.21 11.22 31.24
N LYS A 764 34.64 12.27 30.64
CA LYS A 764 35.18 12.81 29.38
C LYS A 764 36.56 13.39 29.73
N SER A 765 37.65 12.67 29.44
CA SER A 765 38.98 12.98 29.99
C SER A 765 39.39 14.41 29.64
N ALA A 766 39.48 15.24 30.66
CA ALA A 766 39.98 16.60 30.56
C ALA A 766 41.51 16.55 30.59
N GLY A 767 42.16 16.63 29.42
CA GLY A 767 43.55 17.05 29.32
C GLY A 767 44.47 16.11 28.55
N SER A 768 44.47 16.21 27.23
CA SER A 768 45.68 16.59 26.46
C SER A 768 45.34 16.69 24.96
N SER A 769 45.49 17.90 24.42
CA SER A 769 45.56 18.26 22.97
C SER A 769 44.37 18.06 22.01
N LEU A 770 43.22 17.49 22.38
CA LEU A 770 42.01 17.55 21.54
C LEU A 770 41.11 18.74 21.95
N GLN A 771 41.24 19.87 21.25
CA GLN A 771 40.38 21.04 21.44
C GLN A 771 39.01 20.81 20.77
N VAL A 772 37.99 20.48 21.57
CA VAL A 772 36.59 20.49 21.11
C VAL A 772 35.73 21.29 22.08
N ALA A 773 35.04 22.28 21.51
CA ALA A 773 34.49 23.44 22.18
C ALA A 773 33.08 23.20 22.77
N SER A 774 32.85 23.86 23.92
CA SER A 774 31.57 24.10 24.63
C SER A 774 30.90 22.91 25.34
N ARG A 775 30.78 23.02 26.68
CA ARG A 775 30.39 21.95 27.61
C ARG A 775 28.98 22.15 28.17
N ARG A 776 28.21 21.06 28.25
CA ARG A 776 27.19 20.82 29.29
C ARG A 776 27.55 19.51 30.01
N ARG A 777 27.59 19.53 31.34
CA ARG A 777 27.79 18.38 32.23
C ARG A 777 26.53 17.50 32.16
N MET A 778 26.65 16.18 32.08
CA MET A 778 25.48 15.28 32.14
C MET A 778 25.69 14.33 33.32
N ASP A 779 24.84 14.44 34.35
CA ASP A 779 24.82 13.54 35.50
C ASP A 779 23.98 12.31 35.14
N PHE A 780 24.46 11.10 35.44
CA PHE A 780 23.80 9.83 35.14
C PHE A 780 22.36 9.76 35.70
N ARG A 781 22.06 10.53 36.75
CA ARG A 781 20.72 10.65 37.36
C ARG A 781 19.72 11.41 36.47
N GLU A 782 20.20 12.17 35.50
CA GLU A 782 19.39 13.00 34.58
C GLU A 782 18.97 12.22 33.31
N LEU A 783 19.60 11.07 33.03
CA LEU A 783 19.29 10.18 31.90
C LEU A 783 18.17 9.16 32.21
N LEU A 784 17.73 9.06 33.46
CA LEU A 784 16.60 8.24 33.87
C LEU A 784 15.30 9.05 33.74
N PRO A 785 14.22 8.53 33.11
CA PRO A 785 12.93 9.21 33.10
C PRO A 785 12.47 9.51 34.54
N GLN A 786 12.07 10.76 34.83
CA GLN A 786 11.73 11.22 36.20
C GLN A 786 10.64 10.37 36.89
N ASN A 787 9.79 9.70 36.11
CA ASN A 787 8.72 8.84 36.63
C ASN A 787 9.22 7.48 37.17
N THR A 788 10.41 7.02 36.76
CA THR A 788 10.92 5.70 37.12
C THR A 788 11.27 5.60 38.61
N VAL A 789 11.81 6.67 39.19
CA VAL A 789 12.23 6.72 40.61
C VAL A 789 11.02 6.80 41.57
N ALA A 790 9.95 7.49 41.16
CA ALA A 790 8.73 7.63 41.95
C ALA A 790 7.90 6.34 41.97
N ILE A 791 7.83 5.64 40.83
CA ILE A 791 7.19 4.32 40.73
C ILE A 791 7.97 3.29 41.56
N TRP A 792 9.31 3.33 41.53
CA TRP A 792 10.21 2.53 42.36
C TRP A 792 9.90 2.63 43.87
N ARG A 793 9.83 3.86 44.39
CA ARG A 793 9.60 4.10 45.83
C ARG A 793 8.22 3.64 46.26
N THR A 794 7.22 3.87 45.43
CA THR A 794 5.82 3.54 45.74
C THR A 794 5.56 2.03 45.73
N SER A 795 6.19 1.29 44.82
CA SER A 795 6.07 -0.17 44.75
C SER A 795 6.82 -0.87 45.89
N LEU A 796 8.05 -0.42 46.20
CA LEU A 796 8.83 -0.95 47.33
C LEU A 796 8.10 -0.72 48.68
N GLU A 797 7.52 0.46 48.88
CA GLU A 797 6.73 0.76 50.07
C GLU A 797 5.43 -0.06 50.15
N LYS A 798 4.80 -0.38 49.00
CA LYS A 798 3.62 -1.24 48.95
C LYS A 798 3.95 -2.69 49.26
N GLY A 799 5.04 -3.24 48.71
CA GLY A 799 5.53 -4.58 48.99
C GLY A 799 5.89 -4.77 50.48
N LEU A 800 6.59 -3.80 51.07
CA LEU A 800 6.94 -3.80 52.49
C LEU A 800 5.71 -3.68 53.42
N ARG A 801 4.67 -2.94 53.02
CA ARG A 801 3.40 -2.83 53.76
C ARG A 801 2.52 -4.08 53.63
N ALA A 802 2.50 -4.72 52.46
CA ALA A 802 1.73 -5.95 52.22
C ALA A 802 2.22 -7.14 53.06
N LEU A 803 3.48 -7.10 53.50
CA LEU A 803 4.08 -8.08 54.41
C LEU A 803 3.81 -7.81 55.91
N GLY A 804 3.03 -6.79 56.25
CA GLY A 804 2.60 -6.52 57.63
C GLY A 804 3.72 -6.10 58.59
N ALA A 805 4.78 -5.47 58.08
CA ALA A 805 5.99 -5.18 58.85
C ALA A 805 5.85 -3.93 59.75
N LYS A 806 5.85 -4.11 61.08
CA LYS A 806 6.32 -3.08 62.02
C LYS A 806 7.85 -3.20 62.13
N SER A 807 8.53 -2.07 61.95
CA SER A 807 9.98 -1.83 62.08
C SER A 807 10.78 -2.92 62.85
N GLY A 808 11.55 -3.72 62.11
CA GLY A 808 12.54 -4.65 62.65
C GLY A 808 13.42 -5.20 61.52
N ALA A 809 14.72 -5.42 61.81
CA ALA A 809 15.72 -5.85 60.83
C ALA A 809 15.43 -7.27 60.29
N TYR A 810 15.41 -7.41 58.96
CA TYR A 810 15.15 -8.68 58.27
C TYR A 810 16.45 -9.40 57.91
N GLN A 811 16.41 -10.73 57.87
CA GLN A 811 17.47 -11.55 57.28
C GLN A 811 17.25 -11.70 55.76
N GLU A 812 18.34 -11.85 55.03
CA GLU A 812 18.45 -11.84 53.56
C GLU A 812 17.44 -12.78 52.84
N GLY A 813 17.10 -13.91 53.45
CA GLY A 813 16.15 -14.89 52.90
C GLY A 813 14.69 -14.39 52.82
N ASP A 814 14.27 -13.51 53.73
CA ASP A 814 12.91 -12.97 53.78
C ASP A 814 12.68 -11.89 52.72
N LEU A 815 13.71 -11.06 52.47
CA LEU A 815 13.72 -10.08 51.38
C LEU A 815 13.73 -10.76 50.00
N ARG A 816 14.47 -11.87 49.86
CA ARG A 816 14.55 -12.65 48.62
C ARG A 816 13.19 -13.24 48.22
N SER A 817 12.45 -13.75 49.20
CA SER A 817 11.14 -14.36 48.98
C SER A 817 10.07 -13.30 48.62
N ALA A 818 10.13 -12.13 49.26
CA ALA A 818 9.26 -10.99 48.97
C ALA A 818 9.47 -10.44 47.55
N LEU A 819 10.72 -10.19 47.14
CA LEU A 819 11.04 -9.71 45.79
C LEU A 819 10.65 -10.73 44.72
N THR A 820 10.86 -12.02 44.97
CA THR A 820 10.55 -13.07 44.00
C THR A 820 9.05 -13.18 43.74
N ALA A 821 8.22 -13.02 44.78
CA ALA A 821 6.76 -13.04 44.65
C ALA A 821 6.23 -11.83 43.85
N GLU A 822 6.77 -10.63 44.09
CA GLU A 822 6.35 -9.41 43.39
C GLU A 822 6.85 -9.36 41.93
N ILE A 823 8.05 -9.89 41.64
CA ILE A 823 8.57 -10.10 40.27
C ILE A 823 7.67 -11.08 39.49
N TYR A 824 7.13 -12.11 40.16
CA TYR A 824 6.19 -13.04 39.53
C TYR A 824 4.85 -12.37 39.19
N GLN A 825 4.41 -11.42 40.02
CA GLN A 825 3.22 -10.60 39.75
C GLN A 825 3.48 -9.58 38.63
N LEU A 826 4.63 -8.90 38.62
CA LEU A 826 5.03 -7.94 37.58
C LEU A 826 5.22 -8.60 36.20
N ARG A 827 5.62 -9.88 36.15
CA ARG A 827 5.62 -10.70 34.91
C ARG A 827 4.24 -10.85 34.26
N SER A 828 3.16 -10.68 35.02
CA SER A 828 1.79 -10.82 34.52
C SER A 828 1.18 -9.51 34.00
N THR A 829 1.80 -8.36 34.27
CA THR A 829 1.33 -7.04 33.84
C THR A 829 2.32 -6.44 32.85
N ARG A 830 1.94 -6.39 31.57
CA ARG A 830 2.74 -5.83 30.46
C ARG A 830 3.07 -4.36 30.72
N SER A 831 4.29 -4.04 31.14
CA SER A 831 4.87 -2.70 31.00
C SER A 831 6.39 -2.77 30.82
N GLU A 832 6.92 -1.77 30.11
CA GLU A 832 8.23 -1.65 29.44
C GLU A 832 9.49 -1.77 30.32
N GLY A 833 9.37 -2.16 31.59
CA GLY A 833 10.49 -2.21 32.55
C GLY A 833 11.29 -3.52 32.58
N PHE A 834 10.99 -4.47 31.71
CA PHE A 834 11.37 -5.89 31.90
C PHE A 834 12.88 -6.17 31.88
N ASP A 835 13.69 -5.33 31.22
CA ASP A 835 15.10 -5.63 30.95
C ASP A 835 16.07 -5.13 32.04
N TRP A 836 15.64 -4.21 32.90
CA TRP A 836 16.46 -3.66 33.99
C TRP A 836 16.45 -4.55 35.25
N VAL A 837 15.39 -5.33 35.44
CA VAL A 837 15.21 -6.23 36.60
C VAL A 837 16.25 -7.36 36.59
N SER A 838 16.64 -7.85 35.42
CA SER A 838 17.66 -8.90 35.26
C SER A 838 19.08 -8.39 35.57
N ALA A 839 19.38 -7.13 35.24
CA ALA A 839 20.66 -6.50 35.57
C ALA A 839 20.80 -6.24 37.09
N ILE A 840 19.70 -5.92 37.76
CA ILE A 840 19.64 -5.67 39.21
C ILE A 840 19.69 -6.99 40.01
N TYR A 841 19.10 -8.08 39.49
CA TYR A 841 19.17 -9.42 40.12
C TYR A 841 20.61 -9.90 40.34
N LEU A 842 21.53 -9.56 39.42
CA LEU A 842 22.97 -9.87 39.51
C LEU A 842 23.74 -8.94 40.45
N GLN A 843 23.18 -7.78 40.79
CA GLN A 843 23.84 -6.75 41.62
C GLN A 843 23.43 -6.85 43.09
N ALA A 844 22.18 -7.25 43.36
CA ALA A 844 21.71 -7.59 44.71
C ALA A 844 22.38 -8.87 45.27
N GLU A 845 22.89 -9.75 44.41
CA GLU A 845 23.60 -10.97 44.82
C GLU A 845 25.05 -10.71 45.31
N LYS A 846 25.55 -9.47 45.22
CA LYS A 846 26.98 -9.15 45.39
C LYS A 846 27.30 -7.97 46.31
N GLN A 847 26.33 -7.40 47.00
CA GLN A 847 26.63 -6.51 48.13
C GLN A 847 26.12 -7.13 49.43
N PRO A 848 26.96 -7.16 50.50
CA PRO A 848 26.59 -7.75 51.78
C PRO A 848 25.45 -7.01 52.48
#